data_AF-A0A024VWU1-F1
#
_entry.id   AF-A0A024VWU1-F1
#
_cell.length_a   1.000
_cell.length_b   1.000
_cell.length_c   1.000
_cell.angle_alpha   90.00
_cell.angle_beta   90.00
_cell.angle_gamma   90.00
#
_symmetry.space_group_name_H-M   'P 1'
#
loop_
_entity.id
_entity.type
_entity.pdbx_description
1 polymer ?
#
loop_
_entity_poly.entity_id
_entity_poly.type
_entity_poly.pdbx_seq_one_letter_code
_entity_poly.pdbx_strand_id
1 'polypeptide(L)'
;MASSTTYSSAKDLLEDIGESVQKEAKNQALGRSESDLQGLLSNATINGVKNEATDPCKLDHEYDTNVTGGFDKSNPCKNRPNVRFSDIHGGQCTDSKIRGNDPTNGGSCAPLRRLFLCDQHLSHMKAEKINTKDNLLLEVSLAAKYEGESIRTQYQQKKDDYKSGLCTALARSFADIGDIVRGKDLFIGYDEKDRKEKEKVQKNLKRIFGKIYDEVTRGKTNEKKLALQARYKKDDEDGNFFKLREDWWALNRLEVWKAMTCGAEDDDKYTKKKRNGETTQSSHIKCRNVADVPTNLDYVPQYLRWFDEWTEEFCRKRKKQLENAKNKCRGENNMGEPRYCSLNGCNCKTTVRGRKKFDYEQECNDCLVACDPFIHWIDNQKLEFLKQKEKYRNAIKERKPTKKTSHETINNMYAKEFYDELENNYAYVKSFLELLNNEKQCENHPEVEKGKKSSIDFNNNETFSHTKICEPCPWCGVQPGGPPWKDNHINSCGENEISFDHTNTTDISILLTNKGNQNILEELKDFCSNSSSNYIKMEKWRCHYEKNNEHDPNDDSDNCILQDENTVKKNQRIMPYYAFFSLWVSRMLNDSIKWRTQLENCMNYAKSNQCMKRCKSPCECFAKWVGQKKEEWRKIKHHFDQQDNLPGIMRNITLKTYLKLFFEEKIKEAYGEDDSKELMQKIDKIDMSQQEGDTEHSEDAIKILLAHEDEIAKKCVEKNPLDKCNQQKKQQRPSPAGGGDAGRSPDNPQTPQPGSDDVTSQDSDEDDEEDEDEGK
;
A
#
# COMPACT_ATOMS: atom_id res chain seq x y z
N MET A 1 -21.32 3.17 -42.89
CA MET A 1 -20.07 2.78 -42.18
C MET A 1 -20.48 2.17 -40.87
N ALA A 2 -20.28 0.86 -40.67
CA ALA A 2 -20.59 0.22 -39.39
C ALA A 2 -19.57 0.72 -38.36
N SER A 3 -19.98 1.60 -37.46
CA SER A 3 -19.19 1.98 -36.29
C SER A 3 -18.86 0.71 -35.52
N SER A 4 -17.59 0.42 -35.28
CA SER A 4 -17.16 -0.66 -34.38
C SER A 4 -17.84 -0.44 -33.01
N THR A 5 -18.77 -1.32 -32.64
CA THR A 5 -19.57 -1.24 -31.41
C THR A 5 -18.83 -1.89 -30.24
N THR A 6 -17.71 -1.30 -29.83
CA THR A 6 -16.89 -1.79 -28.70
C THR A 6 -16.76 -0.70 -27.65
N TYR A 7 -16.73 -1.09 -26.36
CA TYR A 7 -16.53 -0.13 -25.27
C TYR A 7 -15.13 0.49 -25.35
N SER A 8 -15.01 1.75 -24.92
CA SER A 8 -13.75 2.47 -24.96
C SER A 8 -12.78 2.11 -23.85
N SER A 9 -13.25 1.58 -22.71
CA SER A 9 -12.43 1.25 -21.55
C SER A 9 -13.09 0.16 -20.71
N ALA A 10 -12.36 -0.41 -19.74
CA ALA A 10 -12.94 -1.41 -18.84
C ALA A 10 -13.97 -0.75 -17.92
N LYS A 11 -13.65 0.43 -17.35
CA LYS A 11 -14.58 1.24 -16.57
C LYS A 11 -15.92 1.47 -17.29
N ASP A 12 -15.89 1.83 -18.58
CA ASP A 12 -17.12 2.10 -19.35
C ASP A 12 -18.00 0.85 -19.53
N LEU A 13 -17.39 -0.31 -19.79
CA LEU A 13 -18.09 -1.60 -19.82
C LEU A 13 -18.71 -1.92 -18.46
N LEU A 14 -17.92 -1.80 -17.39
CA LEU A 14 -18.35 -2.13 -16.04
C LEU A 14 -19.50 -1.23 -15.58
N GLU A 15 -19.45 0.07 -15.90
CA GLU A 15 -20.53 1.03 -15.64
C GLU A 15 -21.84 0.68 -16.34
N ASP A 16 -21.78 0.21 -17.59
CA ASP A 16 -22.97 -0.11 -18.38
C ASP A 16 -23.66 -1.40 -17.89
N ILE A 17 -22.88 -2.45 -17.61
CA ILE A 17 -23.41 -3.67 -16.99
C ILE A 17 -23.95 -3.36 -15.58
N GLY A 18 -23.17 -2.59 -14.79
CA GLY A 18 -23.55 -2.15 -13.46
C GLY A 18 -24.86 -1.36 -13.45
N GLU A 19 -25.13 -0.55 -14.49
CA GLU A 19 -26.39 0.18 -14.64
C GLU A 19 -27.61 -0.76 -14.75
N SER A 20 -27.47 -1.83 -15.52
CA SER A 20 -28.54 -2.83 -15.68
C SER A 20 -28.83 -3.54 -14.35
N VAL A 21 -27.77 -3.95 -13.65
CA VAL A 21 -27.87 -4.60 -12.34
C VAL A 21 -28.45 -3.65 -11.28
N GLN A 22 -28.01 -2.38 -11.28
CA GLN A 22 -28.48 -1.36 -10.35
C GLN A 22 -29.98 -1.09 -10.51
N LYS A 23 -30.47 -0.99 -11.76
CA LYS A 23 -31.89 -0.81 -12.05
C LYS A 23 -32.72 -1.97 -11.52
N GLU A 24 -32.26 -3.20 -11.74
CA GLU A 24 -32.92 -4.40 -11.23
C GLU A 24 -32.96 -4.40 -9.70
N ALA A 25 -31.82 -4.16 -9.05
CA ALA A 25 -31.74 -4.09 -7.59
C ALA A 25 -32.65 -3.01 -7.00
N LYS A 26 -32.70 -1.81 -7.61
CA LYS A 26 -33.57 -0.70 -7.18
C LYS A 26 -35.05 -1.04 -7.33
N ASN A 27 -35.47 -1.58 -8.48
CA ASN A 27 -36.86 -1.98 -8.72
C ASN A 27 -37.30 -3.06 -7.74
N GLN A 28 -36.45 -4.06 -7.52
CA GLN A 28 -36.68 -5.11 -6.56
C GLN A 28 -36.78 -4.57 -5.12
N ALA A 29 -35.90 -3.65 -4.71
CA ALA A 29 -35.91 -3.04 -3.39
C ALA A 29 -37.19 -2.20 -3.16
N LEU A 30 -37.61 -1.41 -4.14
CA LEU A 30 -38.85 -0.64 -4.10
C LEU A 30 -40.07 -1.56 -3.97
N GLY A 31 -40.14 -2.63 -4.77
CA GLY A 31 -41.25 -3.59 -4.71
C GLY A 31 -41.27 -4.41 -3.42
N ARG A 32 -40.11 -4.75 -2.85
CA ARG A 32 -40.03 -5.56 -1.62
C ARG A 32 -40.31 -4.78 -0.35
N SER A 33 -39.78 -3.57 -0.26
CA SER A 33 -39.86 -2.74 0.96
C SER A 33 -41.00 -1.74 0.93
N GLU A 34 -41.66 -1.52 -0.23
CA GLU A 34 -42.58 -0.38 -0.42
C GLU A 34 -41.90 0.97 -0.08
N SER A 35 -40.57 1.06 -0.20
CA SER A 35 -39.70 2.17 0.23
C SER A 35 -39.54 2.33 1.75
N ASP A 36 -40.03 1.39 2.57
CA ASP A 36 -39.93 1.44 4.03
C ASP A 36 -38.48 1.44 4.54
N LEU A 37 -37.49 1.06 3.72
CA LEU A 37 -36.07 1.05 4.10
C LEU A 37 -35.33 2.35 3.73
N GLN A 38 -35.99 3.29 3.06
CA GLN A 38 -35.41 4.60 2.78
C GLN A 38 -35.26 5.38 4.09
N GLY A 39 -34.02 5.72 4.42
CA GLY A 39 -33.68 6.53 5.59
C GLY A 39 -33.81 8.02 5.31
N LEU A 40 -34.03 8.79 6.37
CA LEU A 40 -34.11 10.24 6.38
C LEU A 40 -33.20 10.78 7.48
N LEU A 41 -32.19 11.57 7.11
CA LEU A 41 -31.24 12.15 8.08
C LEU A 41 -31.94 12.97 9.18
N SER A 42 -33.04 13.66 8.85
CA SER A 42 -33.84 14.43 9.81
C SER A 42 -34.63 13.58 10.82
N ASN A 43 -34.75 12.28 10.57
CA ASN A 43 -35.35 11.32 11.51
C ASN A 43 -34.30 10.57 12.33
N ALA A 44 -33.02 10.68 11.98
CA ALA A 44 -31.96 10.13 12.81
C ALA A 44 -32.00 10.78 14.20
N THR A 45 -31.66 10.00 15.22
CA THR A 45 -31.60 10.46 16.61
C THR A 45 -30.21 10.21 17.17
N ILE A 46 -29.65 11.22 17.82
CA ILE A 46 -28.35 11.17 18.49
C ILE A 46 -28.61 11.24 19.99
N ASN A 47 -28.28 10.16 20.71
CA ASN A 47 -28.62 10.02 22.13
C ASN A 47 -30.10 10.30 22.46
N GLY A 48 -31.01 9.92 21.56
CA GLY A 48 -32.46 10.14 21.70
C GLY A 48 -32.97 11.52 21.30
N VAL A 49 -32.09 12.45 20.92
CA VAL A 49 -32.46 13.77 20.39
C VAL A 49 -32.48 13.72 18.87
N LYS A 50 -33.50 14.31 18.22
CA LYS A 50 -33.55 14.37 16.76
C LYS A 50 -32.37 15.14 16.19
N ASN A 51 -31.76 14.59 15.15
CA ASN A 51 -30.75 15.25 14.36
C ASN A 51 -31.36 16.44 13.59
N GLU A 52 -30.70 17.60 13.68
CA GLU A 52 -31.12 18.81 12.96
C GLU A 52 -30.57 18.86 11.53
N ALA A 53 -29.52 18.10 11.22
CA ALA A 53 -28.90 18.09 9.90
C ALA A 53 -29.78 17.36 8.86
N THR A 54 -30.34 18.14 7.92
CA THR A 54 -31.04 17.61 6.73
C THR A 54 -30.11 17.40 5.54
N ASP A 55 -28.92 18.01 5.57
CA ASP A 55 -27.91 17.93 4.53
C ASP A 55 -26.70 17.14 5.06
N PRO A 56 -26.31 16.01 4.43
CA PRO A 56 -25.17 15.22 4.88
C PRO A 56 -23.86 16.01 4.89
N CYS A 57 -23.74 17.10 4.13
CA CYS A 57 -22.55 17.94 4.13
C CYS A 57 -22.34 18.70 5.44
N LYS A 58 -23.39 18.88 6.23
CA LYS A 58 -23.33 19.57 7.52
C LYS A 58 -22.98 18.67 8.70
N LEU A 59 -22.97 17.35 8.50
CA LEU A 59 -22.67 16.38 9.57
C LEU A 59 -21.24 16.52 10.07
N ASP A 60 -21.05 16.63 11.38
CA ASP A 60 -19.75 16.66 12.03
C ASP A 60 -19.57 15.41 12.88
N HIS A 61 -18.48 14.65 12.71
CA HIS A 61 -18.27 13.44 13.49
C HIS A 61 -18.09 13.72 14.99
N GLU A 62 -17.77 14.94 15.40
CA GLU A 62 -17.64 15.31 16.82
C GLU A 62 -18.99 15.44 17.53
N TYR A 63 -20.05 15.79 16.78
CA TYR A 63 -21.36 16.13 17.34
C TYR A 63 -22.48 15.23 16.82
N ASP A 64 -22.44 14.86 15.55
CA ASP A 64 -23.52 14.21 14.81
C ASP A 64 -23.33 12.71 14.69
N THR A 65 -23.02 12.02 15.79
CA THR A 65 -22.80 10.56 15.82
C THR A 65 -23.33 9.91 17.09
N ASN A 66 -23.79 8.67 16.97
CA ASN A 66 -24.13 7.80 18.10
C ASN A 66 -22.92 7.00 18.63
N VAL A 67 -21.77 7.09 17.98
CA VAL A 67 -20.50 6.50 18.41
C VAL A 67 -19.94 7.29 19.60
N THR A 68 -20.41 6.95 20.80
CA THR A 68 -20.13 7.68 22.05
C THR A 68 -19.22 6.83 22.94
N GLY A 69 -17.93 7.14 22.97
CA GLY A 69 -16.97 6.29 23.70
C GLY A 69 -15.58 6.86 24.01
N GLY A 70 -15.44 8.19 24.08
CA GLY A 70 -14.16 8.87 24.38
C GLY A 70 -13.54 9.55 23.15
N PHE A 71 -12.72 10.59 23.42
CA PHE A 71 -11.99 11.36 22.40
C PHE A 71 -11.35 10.38 21.38
N ASP A 72 -11.59 10.63 20.09
CA ASP A 72 -11.08 9.88 18.92
C ASP A 72 -11.87 8.69 18.35
N LYS A 73 -12.89 8.13 19.04
CA LYS A 73 -13.64 6.97 18.47
C LYS A 73 -14.62 7.34 17.37
N SER A 74 -15.00 8.60 17.28
CA SER A 74 -15.96 9.08 16.29
C SER A 74 -15.32 9.50 14.96
N ASN A 75 -14.01 9.74 14.92
CA ASN A 75 -13.33 10.22 13.72
C ASN A 75 -13.20 9.10 12.66
N PRO A 76 -13.84 9.21 11.48
CA PRO A 76 -13.82 8.15 10.47
C PRO A 76 -12.42 7.83 9.92
N CYS A 77 -11.52 8.82 9.87
CA CYS A 77 -10.18 8.70 9.31
C CYS A 77 -9.09 8.46 10.38
N LYS A 78 -9.46 8.21 11.65
CA LYS A 78 -8.48 8.13 12.74
C LYS A 78 -7.45 7.03 12.50
N ASN A 79 -6.16 7.39 12.63
CA ASN A 79 -4.99 6.52 12.40
C ASN A 79 -4.89 5.96 10.96
N ARG A 80 -5.58 6.55 9.96
CA ARG A 80 -5.40 6.19 8.55
C ARG A 80 -4.26 7.03 7.95
N PRO A 81 -3.23 6.42 7.34
CA PRO A 81 -2.11 7.16 6.76
C PRO A 81 -2.50 7.90 5.49
N ASN A 82 -1.81 9.02 5.22
CA ASN A 82 -2.08 9.91 4.10
C ASN A 82 -1.36 9.47 2.81
N VAL A 83 -1.53 8.21 2.38
CA VAL A 83 -0.72 7.57 1.31
C VAL A 83 -1.53 6.94 0.17
N ARG A 84 -2.80 7.31 0.00
CA ARG A 84 -3.74 6.63 -0.91
C ARG A 84 -3.39 6.77 -2.40
N PHE A 85 -2.60 7.80 -2.73
CA PHE A 85 -2.11 8.10 -4.08
C PHE A 85 -0.57 8.06 -4.16
N SER A 86 0.08 7.28 -3.29
CA SER A 86 1.54 7.17 -3.20
C SER A 86 2.17 6.51 -4.43
N ASP A 87 3.34 7.02 -4.83
CA ASP A 87 4.20 6.42 -5.85
C ASP A 87 5.11 5.32 -5.30
N ILE A 88 5.27 5.26 -3.97
CA ILE A 88 6.19 4.35 -3.26
C ILE A 88 5.44 3.12 -2.73
N HIS A 89 4.25 3.33 -2.16
CA HIS A 89 3.42 2.25 -1.63
C HIS A 89 2.54 1.63 -2.73
N GLY A 90 2.03 0.41 -2.48
CA GLY A 90 1.06 -0.22 -3.37
C GLY A 90 0.00 -1.02 -2.63
N GLY A 91 -0.89 -1.64 -3.40
CA GLY A 91 -2.02 -2.42 -2.88
C GLY A 91 -1.59 -3.72 -2.20
N GLN A 92 -2.57 -4.51 -1.79
CA GLN A 92 -2.34 -5.81 -1.16
C GLN A 92 -3.04 -6.91 -1.93
N CYS A 93 -2.36 -8.04 -2.16
CA CYS A 93 -2.90 -9.16 -2.97
C CYS A 93 -2.75 -10.52 -2.27
N THR A 94 -2.53 -10.55 -0.96
CA THR A 94 -2.32 -11.79 -0.21
C THR A 94 -3.65 -12.35 0.30
N ASP A 95 -3.69 -13.66 0.49
CA ASP A 95 -4.78 -14.41 1.11
C ASP A 95 -5.02 -14.02 2.57
N SER A 96 -3.97 -13.66 3.30
CA SER A 96 -4.06 -13.16 4.67
C SER A 96 -4.77 -11.81 4.81
N LYS A 97 -4.90 -11.04 3.71
CA LYS A 97 -5.48 -9.69 3.70
C LYS A 97 -6.78 -9.60 2.90
N ILE A 98 -7.07 -10.59 2.05
CA ILE A 98 -8.23 -10.56 1.14
C ILE A 98 -8.97 -11.90 1.16
N ARG A 99 -10.28 -11.82 1.44
CA ARG A 99 -11.20 -12.96 1.45
C ARG A 99 -11.27 -13.59 0.06
N GLY A 100 -11.07 -14.91 0.02
CA GLY A 100 -11.19 -15.68 -1.22
C GLY A 100 -10.05 -15.45 -2.22
N ASN A 101 -8.93 -14.87 -1.77
CA ASN A 101 -7.65 -15.02 -2.44
C ASN A 101 -7.07 -16.39 -2.11
N ASP A 102 -6.49 -17.03 -3.11
CA ASP A 102 -5.93 -18.36 -3.02
C ASP A 102 -4.58 -18.37 -3.76
N PRO A 103 -3.50 -18.89 -3.14
CA PRO A 103 -2.18 -18.96 -3.78
C PRO A 103 -2.16 -19.72 -5.12
N THR A 104 -3.10 -20.64 -5.33
CA THR A 104 -3.21 -21.54 -6.48
C THR A 104 -4.29 -21.13 -7.49
N ASN A 105 -5.43 -20.58 -7.03
CA ASN A 105 -6.61 -20.28 -7.87
C ASN A 105 -6.76 -18.80 -8.26
N GLY A 106 -5.70 -18.00 -8.03
CA GLY A 106 -5.71 -16.57 -8.30
C GLY A 106 -6.34 -15.73 -7.18
N GLY A 107 -6.32 -14.41 -7.37
CA GLY A 107 -6.76 -13.48 -6.34
C GLY A 107 -6.99 -12.06 -6.84
N SER A 108 -7.55 -11.25 -5.96
CA SER A 108 -7.80 -9.82 -6.14
C SER A 108 -6.73 -9.00 -5.43
N CYS A 109 -6.54 -7.76 -5.86
CA CYS A 109 -5.58 -6.84 -5.28
C CYS A 109 -6.30 -5.61 -4.74
N ALA A 110 -6.39 -5.44 -3.42
CA ALA A 110 -7.01 -4.28 -2.80
C ALA A 110 -6.12 -3.04 -3.02
N PRO A 111 -6.61 -1.98 -3.67
CA PRO A 111 -5.83 -0.77 -3.94
C PRO A 111 -5.59 0.04 -2.65
N LEU A 112 -4.52 0.84 -2.61
CA LEU A 112 -4.15 1.67 -1.45
C LEU A 112 -5.31 2.51 -0.91
N ARG A 113 -6.11 3.09 -1.81
CA ARG A 113 -7.32 3.86 -1.46
C ARG A 113 -8.28 3.04 -0.60
N ARG A 114 -8.53 1.77 -0.95
CA ARG A 114 -9.37 0.86 -0.16
C ARG A 114 -8.72 0.51 1.17
N LEU A 115 -7.41 0.23 1.20
CA LEU A 115 -6.72 -0.22 2.43
C LEU A 115 -6.90 0.78 3.57
N PHE A 116 -6.88 2.08 3.26
CA PHE A 116 -6.89 3.15 4.26
C PHE A 116 -8.18 3.97 4.27
N LEU A 117 -9.29 3.39 3.81
CA LEU A 117 -10.63 4.01 3.77
C LEU A 117 -11.05 4.54 5.16
N CYS A 118 -11.76 5.67 5.19
CA CYS A 118 -12.24 6.33 6.41
C CYS A 118 -13.51 5.66 6.95
N ASP A 119 -13.34 4.50 7.60
CA ASP A 119 -14.41 3.69 8.20
C ASP A 119 -14.19 3.39 9.69
N GLN A 120 -13.25 4.08 10.34
CA GLN A 120 -12.76 3.68 11.66
C GLN A 120 -13.88 3.72 12.72
N HIS A 121 -14.72 4.76 12.71
CA HIS A 121 -15.79 4.94 13.68
C HIS A 121 -16.84 3.83 13.60
N LEU A 122 -17.02 3.22 12.42
CA LEU A 122 -17.95 2.12 12.20
C LEU A 122 -17.61 0.90 13.09
N SER A 123 -16.35 0.73 13.48
CA SER A 123 -15.91 -0.35 14.38
C SER A 123 -16.38 -0.17 15.83
N HIS A 124 -16.87 1.03 16.18
CA HIS A 124 -17.37 1.39 17.51
C HIS A 124 -18.89 1.59 17.56
N MET A 125 -19.59 1.30 16.45
CA MET A 125 -21.05 1.34 16.42
C MET A 125 -21.65 0.36 17.44
N LYS A 126 -22.72 0.80 18.10
CA LYS A 126 -23.50 -0.02 19.04
C LYS A 126 -24.91 -0.19 18.49
N ALA A 127 -25.32 -1.44 18.31
CA ALA A 127 -26.62 -1.77 17.73
C ALA A 127 -27.80 -1.28 18.59
N GLU A 128 -27.57 -0.99 19.87
CA GLU A 128 -28.56 -0.46 20.80
C GLU A 128 -28.84 1.03 20.55
N LYS A 129 -27.85 1.76 20.02
CA LYS A 129 -27.95 3.19 19.67
C LYS A 129 -28.26 3.42 18.18
N ILE A 130 -27.73 2.55 17.32
CA ILE A 130 -27.90 2.60 15.88
C ILE A 130 -28.84 1.46 15.49
N ASN A 131 -30.12 1.62 15.82
CA ASN A 131 -31.13 0.55 15.69
C ASN A 131 -32.21 0.84 14.64
N THR A 132 -32.09 1.94 13.89
CA THR A 132 -33.01 2.34 12.82
C THR A 132 -32.29 2.51 11.49
N LYS A 133 -33.04 2.42 10.40
CA LYS A 133 -32.56 2.75 9.05
C LYS A 133 -31.98 4.18 8.94
N ASP A 134 -32.52 5.12 9.72
CA ASP A 134 -32.15 6.54 9.73
C ASP A 134 -30.80 6.75 10.46
N ASN A 135 -30.62 6.12 11.62
CA ASN A 135 -29.37 6.20 12.37
C ASN A 135 -28.22 5.54 11.60
N LEU A 136 -28.48 4.43 10.92
CA LEU A 136 -27.46 3.81 10.06
C LEU A 136 -27.09 4.73 8.88
N LEU A 137 -28.05 5.42 8.29
CA LEU A 137 -27.80 6.37 7.20
C LEU A 137 -26.86 7.49 7.64
N LEU A 138 -27.07 8.03 8.84
CA LEU A 138 -26.24 9.07 9.42
C LEU A 138 -24.78 8.61 9.59
N GLU A 139 -24.54 7.44 10.18
CA GLU A 139 -23.17 6.94 10.41
C GLU A 139 -22.43 6.61 9.10
N VAL A 140 -23.14 6.05 8.11
CA VAL A 140 -22.60 5.77 6.79
C VAL A 140 -22.33 7.07 6.01
N SER A 141 -23.17 8.09 6.18
CA SER A 141 -22.95 9.41 5.58
C SER A 141 -21.73 10.10 6.16
N LEU A 142 -21.47 9.99 7.47
CA LEU A 142 -20.21 10.44 8.08
C LEU A 142 -19.00 9.74 7.46
N ALA A 143 -19.03 8.41 7.32
CA ALA A 143 -17.96 7.66 6.66
C ALA A 143 -17.68 8.22 5.25
N ALA A 144 -18.73 8.40 4.45
CA ALA A 144 -18.63 8.91 3.10
C ALA A 144 -18.13 10.36 3.03
N LYS A 145 -18.61 11.25 3.90
CA LYS A 145 -18.18 12.66 3.93
C LYS A 145 -16.68 12.79 4.17
N TYR A 146 -16.17 12.16 5.24
CA TYR A 146 -14.76 12.27 5.61
C TYR A 146 -13.85 11.46 4.67
N GLU A 147 -14.35 10.37 4.09
CA GLU A 147 -13.68 9.66 3.00
C GLU A 147 -13.49 10.56 1.77
N GLY A 148 -14.55 11.26 1.36
CA GLY A 148 -14.51 12.18 0.22
C GLY A 148 -13.57 13.37 0.45
N GLU A 149 -13.58 13.93 1.67
CA GLU A 149 -12.63 14.96 2.09
C GLU A 149 -11.18 14.47 2.04
N SER A 150 -10.90 13.28 2.59
CA SER A 150 -9.56 12.69 2.55
C SER A 150 -9.07 12.45 1.12
N ILE A 151 -9.94 11.93 0.24
CA ILE A 151 -9.60 11.71 -1.18
C ILE A 151 -9.24 13.01 -1.85
N ARG A 152 -10.09 14.04 -1.73
CA ARG A 152 -9.86 15.33 -2.39
C ARG A 152 -8.54 15.96 -1.96
N THR A 153 -8.28 16.02 -0.65
CA THR A 153 -7.07 16.64 -0.11
C THR A 153 -5.81 15.98 -0.67
N GLN A 154 -5.77 14.64 -0.73
CA GLN A 154 -4.63 13.93 -1.31
C GLN A 154 -4.59 14.04 -2.85
N TYR A 155 -5.75 14.02 -3.50
CA TYR A 155 -5.86 14.12 -4.96
C TYR A 155 -5.39 15.49 -5.47
N GLN A 156 -5.71 16.58 -4.77
CA GLN A 156 -5.29 17.94 -5.14
C GLN A 156 -3.76 18.07 -5.22
N GLN A 157 -3.02 17.33 -4.39
CA GLN A 157 -1.56 17.29 -4.41
C GLN A 157 -0.98 16.55 -5.63
N LYS A 158 -1.82 15.80 -6.36
CA LYS A 158 -1.45 14.91 -7.46
C LYS A 158 -2.38 15.04 -8.67
N LYS A 159 -3.12 16.15 -8.80
CA LYS A 159 -4.21 16.29 -9.80
C LYS A 159 -3.73 16.00 -11.23
N ASP A 160 -2.52 16.43 -11.58
CA ASP A 160 -1.93 16.25 -12.91
C ASP A 160 -1.54 14.79 -13.22
N ASP A 161 -1.31 13.98 -12.18
CA ASP A 161 -0.92 12.58 -12.32
C ASP A 161 -2.14 11.68 -12.60
N TYR A 162 -3.38 12.11 -12.30
CA TYR A 162 -4.59 11.28 -12.35
C TYR A 162 -5.61 11.75 -13.41
N LYS A 163 -5.52 11.19 -14.62
CA LYS A 163 -6.39 11.54 -15.76
C LYS A 163 -7.85 11.08 -15.64
N SER A 164 -8.16 10.15 -14.73
CA SER A 164 -9.52 9.66 -14.51
C SER A 164 -10.41 10.66 -13.74
N GLY A 165 -9.79 11.64 -13.07
CA GLY A 165 -10.49 12.70 -12.35
C GLY A 165 -10.90 12.33 -10.92
N LEU A 166 -11.09 13.35 -10.08
CA LEU A 166 -11.53 13.22 -8.69
C LEU A 166 -12.81 12.39 -8.56
N CYS A 167 -13.81 12.63 -9.41
CA CYS A 167 -15.09 11.93 -9.34
C CYS A 167 -14.96 10.40 -9.51
N THR A 168 -13.96 9.92 -10.27
CA THR A 168 -13.73 8.48 -10.43
C THR A 168 -13.14 7.87 -9.15
N ALA A 169 -12.22 8.55 -8.49
CA ALA A 169 -11.70 8.12 -7.18
C ALA A 169 -12.81 8.08 -6.12
N LEU A 170 -13.69 9.09 -6.09
CA LEU A 170 -14.86 9.13 -5.22
C LEU A 170 -15.84 7.97 -5.53
N ALA A 171 -16.09 7.68 -6.81
CA ALA A 171 -16.96 6.57 -7.24
C ALA A 171 -16.42 5.20 -6.78
N ARG A 172 -15.11 4.99 -6.83
CA ARG A 172 -14.45 3.77 -6.34
C ARG A 172 -14.60 3.62 -4.82
N SER A 173 -14.40 4.68 -4.03
CA SER A 173 -14.64 4.64 -2.58
C SER A 173 -16.11 4.48 -2.20
N PHE A 174 -17.02 5.12 -2.93
CA PHE A 174 -18.45 4.93 -2.75
C PHE A 174 -18.86 3.47 -2.94
N ALA A 175 -18.36 2.81 -3.99
CA ALA A 175 -18.61 1.41 -4.24
C ALA A 175 -18.07 0.49 -3.13
N ASP A 176 -16.88 0.79 -2.61
CA ASP A 176 -16.29 0.03 -1.50
C ASP A 176 -17.05 0.23 -0.18
N ILE A 177 -17.51 1.45 0.14
CA ILE A 177 -18.42 1.67 1.28
C ILE A 177 -19.70 0.85 1.12
N GLY A 178 -20.28 0.84 -0.08
CA GLY A 178 -21.45 0.02 -0.40
C GLY A 178 -21.20 -1.46 -0.15
N ASP A 179 -20.03 -1.98 -0.53
CA ASP A 179 -19.67 -3.38 -0.28
C ASP A 179 -19.42 -3.69 1.21
N ILE A 180 -18.88 -2.75 1.98
CA ILE A 180 -18.75 -2.89 3.44
C ILE A 180 -20.15 -3.02 4.07
N VAL A 181 -21.07 -2.11 3.74
CA VAL A 181 -22.45 -2.10 4.27
C VAL A 181 -23.16 -3.41 3.91
N ARG A 182 -23.07 -3.85 2.65
CA ARG A 182 -23.78 -5.03 2.13
C ARG A 182 -23.16 -6.37 2.53
N GLY A 183 -21.99 -6.39 3.16
CA GLY A 183 -21.27 -7.62 3.49
C GLY A 183 -20.65 -8.31 2.26
N LYS A 184 -20.28 -7.53 1.25
CA LYS A 184 -19.62 -7.96 0.00
C LYS A 184 -18.12 -7.73 0.01
N ASP A 185 -17.65 -6.85 0.88
CA ASP A 185 -16.25 -6.41 0.89
C ASP A 185 -15.28 -7.58 1.15
N LEU A 186 -14.23 -7.63 0.34
CA LEU A 186 -13.24 -8.70 0.35
C LEU A 186 -12.05 -8.37 1.26
N PHE A 187 -11.87 -7.12 1.70
CA PHE A 187 -10.70 -6.74 2.46
C PHE A 187 -10.83 -7.13 3.94
N ILE A 188 -9.87 -7.92 4.43
CA ILE A 188 -9.87 -8.46 5.78
C ILE A 188 -9.24 -7.46 6.77
N GLY A 189 -8.25 -6.70 6.32
CA GLY A 189 -7.55 -5.71 7.12
C GLY A 189 -6.05 -5.66 6.81
N TYR A 190 -5.44 -4.49 6.96
CA TYR A 190 -4.05 -4.24 6.56
C TYR A 190 -3.03 -4.86 7.52
N ASP A 191 -3.33 -4.83 8.80
CA ASP A 191 -2.55 -5.44 9.87
C ASP A 191 -3.52 -6.12 10.85
N GLU A 192 -3.01 -6.68 11.94
CA GLU A 192 -3.87 -7.37 12.91
C GLU A 192 -4.92 -6.44 13.54
N LYS A 193 -4.57 -5.17 13.75
CA LYS A 193 -5.45 -4.19 14.40
C LYS A 193 -6.55 -3.74 13.46
N ASP A 194 -6.20 -3.39 12.22
CA ASP A 194 -7.18 -3.07 11.18
C ASP A 194 -8.07 -4.28 10.90
N ARG A 195 -7.54 -5.51 10.94
CA ARG A 195 -8.34 -6.73 10.83
C ARG A 195 -9.40 -6.85 11.94
N LYS A 196 -9.01 -6.65 13.20
CA LYS A 196 -9.95 -6.61 14.34
C LYS A 196 -10.98 -5.48 14.17
N GLU A 197 -10.58 -4.32 13.63
CA GLU A 197 -11.50 -3.22 13.32
C GLU A 197 -12.52 -3.64 12.24
N LYS A 198 -12.08 -4.20 11.11
CA LYS A 198 -13.00 -4.63 10.02
C LYS A 198 -13.94 -5.74 10.46
N GLU A 199 -13.46 -6.66 11.29
CA GLU A 199 -14.29 -7.70 11.90
C GLU A 199 -15.40 -7.10 12.77
N LYS A 200 -15.05 -6.13 13.64
CA LYS A 200 -16.02 -5.37 14.45
C LYS A 200 -17.03 -4.63 13.59
N VAL A 201 -16.59 -3.98 12.51
CA VAL A 201 -17.50 -3.31 11.56
C VAL A 201 -18.54 -4.30 11.03
N GLN A 202 -18.12 -5.48 10.56
CA GLN A 202 -19.05 -6.48 10.03
C GLN A 202 -19.98 -7.05 11.11
N LYS A 203 -19.47 -7.35 12.32
CA LYS A 203 -20.29 -7.78 13.47
C LYS A 203 -21.33 -6.74 13.88
N ASN A 204 -20.93 -5.46 13.94
CA ASN A 204 -21.83 -4.35 14.26
C ASN A 204 -22.93 -4.22 13.20
N LEU A 205 -22.57 -4.25 11.91
CA LEU A 205 -23.55 -4.22 10.82
C LEU A 205 -24.52 -5.41 10.89
N LYS A 206 -24.06 -6.63 11.20
CA LYS A 206 -24.94 -7.80 11.42
C LYS A 206 -25.99 -7.52 12.49
N ARG A 207 -25.57 -7.03 13.65
CA ARG A 207 -26.47 -6.69 14.77
C ARG A 207 -27.42 -5.54 14.43
N ILE A 208 -26.92 -4.47 13.82
CA ILE A 208 -27.71 -3.29 13.43
C ILE A 208 -28.81 -3.68 12.43
N PHE A 209 -28.47 -4.45 11.40
CA PHE A 209 -29.48 -4.92 10.45
C PHE A 209 -30.51 -5.87 11.08
N GLY A 210 -30.14 -6.63 12.10
CA GLY A 210 -31.10 -7.37 12.92
C GLY A 210 -32.08 -6.45 13.66
N LYS A 211 -31.61 -5.32 14.22
CA LYS A 211 -32.47 -4.32 14.85
C LYS A 211 -33.36 -3.58 13.84
N ILE A 212 -32.83 -3.25 12.67
CA ILE A 212 -33.60 -2.65 11.57
C ILE A 212 -34.69 -3.62 11.11
N TYR A 213 -34.38 -4.91 10.97
CA TYR A 213 -35.37 -5.95 10.66
C TYR A 213 -36.49 -5.98 11.72
N ASP A 214 -36.15 -5.95 13.00
CA ASP A 214 -37.14 -5.91 14.07
C ASP A 214 -37.98 -4.62 14.03
N GLU A 215 -37.37 -3.48 13.73
CA GLU A 215 -38.03 -2.17 13.62
C GLU A 215 -39.04 -2.15 12.47
N VAL A 216 -38.64 -2.53 11.26
CA VAL A 216 -39.52 -2.51 10.08
C VAL A 216 -40.61 -3.58 10.11
N THR A 217 -40.45 -4.63 10.92
CA THR A 217 -41.47 -5.68 11.11
C THR A 217 -42.40 -5.41 12.30
N ARG A 218 -42.06 -4.47 13.20
CA ARG A 218 -42.85 -4.15 14.40
C ARG A 218 -44.12 -3.38 14.04
N GLY A 219 -45.22 -3.71 14.71
CA GLY A 219 -46.50 -2.98 14.57
C GLY A 219 -47.21 -3.13 13.21
N LYS A 220 -46.67 -3.92 12.27
CA LYS A 220 -47.31 -4.26 11.00
C LYS A 220 -48.43 -5.30 11.24
N THR A 221 -49.45 -5.30 10.39
CA THR A 221 -50.50 -6.34 10.42
C THR A 221 -49.88 -7.73 10.30
N ASN A 222 -50.51 -8.77 10.87
CA ASN A 222 -49.97 -10.13 10.88
C ASN A 222 -49.57 -10.62 9.47
N GLU A 223 -50.37 -10.31 8.44
CA GLU A 223 -50.07 -10.65 7.04
C GLU A 223 -48.83 -9.90 6.49
N LYS A 224 -48.75 -8.58 6.68
CA LYS A 224 -47.58 -7.79 6.21
C LYS A 224 -46.31 -8.18 6.96
N LYS A 225 -46.42 -8.45 8.27
CA LYS A 225 -45.30 -8.93 9.09
C LYS A 225 -44.79 -10.27 8.56
N LEU A 226 -45.66 -11.27 8.38
CA LEU A 226 -45.26 -12.58 7.84
C LEU A 226 -44.61 -12.46 6.46
N ALA A 227 -45.14 -11.58 5.58
CA ALA A 227 -44.56 -11.32 4.28
C ALA A 227 -43.14 -10.72 4.36
N LEU A 228 -42.90 -9.75 5.24
CA LEU A 228 -41.57 -9.15 5.45
C LEU A 228 -40.58 -10.15 6.06
N GLN A 229 -41.02 -10.96 7.02
CA GLN A 229 -40.19 -12.01 7.64
C GLN A 229 -39.79 -13.08 6.63
N ALA A 230 -40.70 -13.49 5.74
CA ALA A 230 -40.39 -14.42 4.65
C ALA A 230 -39.44 -13.82 3.61
N ARG A 231 -39.56 -12.52 3.31
CA ARG A 231 -38.72 -11.80 2.34
C ARG A 231 -37.28 -11.63 2.84
N TYR A 232 -37.12 -11.14 4.07
CA TYR A 232 -35.84 -10.84 4.73
C TYR A 232 -35.49 -11.89 5.78
N LYS A 233 -35.49 -13.16 5.37
CA LYS A 233 -35.00 -14.24 6.22
C LYS A 233 -33.50 -14.09 6.49
N LYS A 234 -33.05 -14.68 7.61
CA LYS A 234 -31.62 -14.86 7.88
C LYS A 234 -31.00 -15.77 6.81
N ASP A 235 -29.87 -15.36 6.27
CA ASP A 235 -29.15 -16.07 5.20
C ASP A 235 -28.15 -17.10 5.76
N ASP A 236 -27.73 -16.94 7.01
CA ASP A 236 -26.84 -17.86 7.73
C ASP A 236 -27.11 -17.88 9.24
N GLU A 237 -26.45 -18.83 9.92
CA GLU A 237 -26.51 -19.04 11.38
C GLU A 237 -25.98 -17.81 12.15
N ASP A 238 -25.08 -17.04 11.54
CA ASP A 238 -24.52 -15.78 12.07
C ASP A 238 -25.53 -14.61 12.01
N GLY A 239 -26.73 -14.83 11.49
CA GLY A 239 -27.81 -13.84 11.45
C GLY A 239 -27.62 -12.76 10.39
N ASN A 240 -26.97 -13.07 9.27
CA ASN A 240 -26.89 -12.14 8.15
C ASN A 240 -28.24 -11.95 7.47
N PHE A 241 -28.54 -10.69 7.10
CA PHE A 241 -29.73 -10.31 6.34
C PHE A 241 -29.31 -9.67 5.01
N PHE A 242 -28.56 -10.38 4.17
CA PHE A 242 -27.94 -9.84 2.95
C PHE A 242 -28.95 -9.13 2.06
N LYS A 243 -30.13 -9.71 1.87
CA LYS A 243 -31.19 -9.06 1.07
C LYS A 243 -31.68 -7.74 1.67
N LEU A 244 -31.80 -7.66 3.00
CA LEU A 244 -32.16 -6.42 3.70
C LEU A 244 -31.09 -5.35 3.49
N ARG A 245 -29.81 -5.75 3.54
CA ARG A 245 -28.69 -4.82 3.32
C ARG A 245 -28.60 -4.31 1.89
N GLU A 246 -28.83 -5.19 0.91
CA GLU A 246 -28.91 -4.81 -0.51
C GLU A 246 -30.02 -3.78 -0.73
N ASP A 247 -31.22 -4.04 -0.22
CA ASP A 247 -32.37 -3.14 -0.39
C ASP A 247 -32.15 -1.80 0.31
N TRP A 248 -31.60 -1.83 1.54
CA TRP A 248 -31.24 -0.61 2.25
C TRP A 248 -30.22 0.21 1.45
N TRP A 249 -29.14 -0.40 0.94
CA TRP A 249 -28.17 0.33 0.12
C TRP A 249 -28.84 0.90 -1.14
N ALA A 250 -29.61 0.10 -1.88
CA ALA A 250 -30.27 0.53 -3.11
C ALA A 250 -31.14 1.78 -2.94
N LEU A 251 -31.81 1.90 -1.78
CA LEU A 251 -32.71 3.01 -1.45
C LEU A 251 -32.00 4.22 -0.82
N ASN A 252 -30.80 4.05 -0.26
CA ASN A 252 -30.07 5.10 0.47
C ASN A 252 -28.81 5.61 -0.22
N ARG A 253 -28.33 4.92 -1.27
CA ARG A 253 -27.07 5.22 -1.98
C ARG A 253 -26.97 6.67 -2.48
N LEU A 254 -28.09 7.33 -2.80
CA LEU A 254 -28.10 8.72 -3.24
C LEU A 254 -27.65 9.69 -2.13
N GLU A 255 -28.14 9.52 -0.90
CA GLU A 255 -27.74 10.36 0.23
C GLU A 255 -26.28 10.12 0.61
N VAL A 256 -25.82 8.86 0.56
CA VAL A 256 -24.40 8.52 0.76
C VAL A 256 -23.51 9.16 -0.32
N TRP A 257 -23.95 9.18 -1.58
CA TRP A 257 -23.20 9.86 -2.65
C TRP A 257 -23.14 11.37 -2.46
N LYS A 258 -24.23 11.99 -1.97
CA LYS A 258 -24.21 13.42 -1.61
C LYS A 258 -23.16 13.68 -0.54
N ALA A 259 -23.12 12.86 0.52
CA ALA A 259 -22.10 12.95 1.56
C ALA A 259 -20.67 12.84 0.99
N MET A 260 -20.41 11.83 0.15
CA MET A 260 -19.12 11.58 -0.50
C MET A 260 -18.60 12.78 -1.33
N THR A 261 -19.51 13.54 -1.93
CA THR A 261 -19.19 14.60 -2.89
C THR A 261 -19.29 16.01 -2.31
N CYS A 262 -19.47 16.15 -0.99
CA CYS A 262 -19.79 17.43 -0.35
C CYS A 262 -18.84 18.58 -0.66
N GLY A 263 -17.55 18.31 -0.82
CA GLY A 263 -16.60 19.33 -1.21
C GLY A 263 -15.85 19.05 -2.49
N ALA A 264 -16.46 18.33 -3.44
CA ALA A 264 -16.06 18.46 -4.84
C ALA A 264 -16.38 19.89 -5.35
N GLU A 265 -15.64 20.35 -6.36
CA GLU A 265 -15.81 21.67 -6.97
C GLU A 265 -17.01 21.67 -7.94
N ASP A 266 -17.51 22.86 -8.30
CA ASP A 266 -18.74 22.94 -9.10
C ASP A 266 -18.56 22.39 -10.52
N ASP A 267 -17.35 22.51 -11.06
CA ASP A 267 -16.93 22.03 -12.37
C ASP A 267 -16.52 20.55 -12.39
N ASP A 268 -16.39 19.90 -11.23
CA ASP A 268 -16.14 18.47 -11.17
C ASP A 268 -17.34 17.69 -11.73
N LYS A 269 -17.11 16.92 -12.80
CA LYS A 269 -18.12 16.11 -13.48
C LYS A 269 -17.70 14.65 -13.58
N TYR A 270 -18.59 13.75 -13.17
CA TYR A 270 -18.39 12.32 -13.43
C TYR A 270 -18.64 12.05 -14.92
N THR A 271 -17.71 11.37 -15.60
CA THR A 271 -17.78 11.11 -17.03
C THR A 271 -17.71 9.62 -17.33
N LYS A 272 -18.56 9.13 -18.23
CA LYS A 272 -18.54 7.76 -18.77
C LYS A 272 -18.94 7.74 -20.24
N LYS A 273 -18.39 6.80 -21.02
CA LYS A 273 -18.76 6.59 -22.43
C LYS A 273 -19.69 5.39 -22.55
N LYS A 274 -20.73 5.53 -23.36
CA LYS A 274 -21.66 4.45 -23.69
C LYS A 274 -21.09 3.57 -24.81
N ARG A 275 -21.70 2.39 -25.01
CA ARG A 275 -21.37 1.44 -26.10
C ARG A 275 -21.42 2.06 -27.51
N ASN A 276 -22.22 3.11 -27.72
CA ASN A 276 -22.32 3.83 -28.99
C ASN A 276 -21.25 4.95 -29.17
N GLY A 277 -20.31 5.09 -28.23
CA GLY A 277 -19.27 6.11 -28.23
C GLY A 277 -19.68 7.47 -27.65
N GLU A 278 -20.96 7.66 -27.29
CA GLU A 278 -21.45 8.89 -26.67
C GLU A 278 -20.83 9.08 -25.29
N THR A 279 -20.20 10.24 -25.06
CA THR A 279 -19.69 10.62 -23.74
C THR A 279 -20.81 11.29 -22.95
N THR A 280 -21.12 10.75 -21.78
CA THR A 280 -22.08 11.33 -20.83
C THR A 280 -21.36 11.91 -19.64
N GLN A 281 -21.92 12.99 -19.10
CA GLN A 281 -21.44 13.66 -17.89
C GLN A 281 -22.57 13.77 -16.87
N SER A 282 -22.19 13.88 -15.59
CA SER A 282 -23.13 14.10 -14.52
C SER A 282 -23.92 15.41 -14.73
N SER A 283 -25.24 15.36 -14.60
CA SER A 283 -26.14 16.44 -15.00
C SER A 283 -26.17 17.65 -14.06
N HIS A 284 -25.47 17.56 -12.92
CA HIS A 284 -25.39 18.60 -11.90
C HIS A 284 -23.93 18.83 -11.47
N ILE A 285 -23.69 19.91 -10.71
CA ILE A 285 -22.37 20.27 -10.16
C ILE A 285 -21.88 19.24 -9.11
N LYS A 286 -20.57 19.24 -8.81
CA LYS A 286 -19.94 18.44 -7.73
C LYS A 286 -20.08 16.93 -7.90
N CYS A 287 -19.77 16.41 -9.09
CA CYS A 287 -19.89 14.99 -9.43
C CYS A 287 -21.31 14.40 -9.23
N ARG A 288 -22.40 15.18 -9.31
CA ARG A 288 -23.77 14.72 -9.02
C ARG A 288 -24.69 14.74 -10.25
N ASN A 289 -25.74 13.92 -10.23
CA ASN A 289 -26.94 14.16 -11.04
C ASN A 289 -28.00 14.84 -10.18
N VAL A 290 -29.05 15.35 -10.82
CA VAL A 290 -30.20 15.97 -10.14
C VAL A 290 -30.96 14.96 -9.25
N ALA A 291 -31.17 13.73 -9.72
CA ALA A 291 -32.09 12.78 -9.09
C ALA A 291 -31.50 11.38 -8.81
N ASP A 292 -30.25 11.10 -9.21
CA ASP A 292 -29.62 9.80 -8.97
C ASP A 292 -28.09 9.94 -8.82
N VAL A 293 -27.41 8.83 -8.60
CA VAL A 293 -25.95 8.74 -8.57
C VAL A 293 -25.44 8.56 -10.02
N PRO A 294 -24.43 9.32 -10.48
CA PRO A 294 -23.95 9.22 -11.87
C PRO A 294 -23.08 7.99 -12.18
N THR A 295 -22.71 7.23 -11.17
CA THR A 295 -21.92 5.99 -11.25
C THR A 295 -22.77 4.79 -10.82
N ASN A 296 -22.47 3.62 -11.38
CA ASN A 296 -23.00 2.32 -10.98
C ASN A 296 -21.90 1.34 -10.55
N LEU A 297 -20.71 1.84 -10.21
CA LEU A 297 -19.61 1.01 -9.74
C LEU A 297 -19.97 0.21 -8.48
N ASP A 298 -20.87 0.70 -7.63
CA ASP A 298 -21.39 -0.06 -6.49
C ASP A 298 -22.21 -1.30 -6.88
N TYR A 299 -22.54 -1.52 -8.16
CA TYR A 299 -23.16 -2.76 -8.65
C TYR A 299 -22.23 -3.59 -9.54
N VAL A 300 -20.95 -3.22 -9.61
CA VAL A 300 -19.88 -3.99 -10.25
C VAL A 300 -19.19 -4.88 -9.19
N PRO A 301 -18.91 -6.17 -9.44
CA PRO A 301 -18.15 -7.00 -8.52
C PRO A 301 -16.82 -6.37 -8.11
N GLN A 302 -16.53 -6.33 -6.79
CA GLN A 302 -15.40 -5.58 -6.22
C GLN A 302 -14.05 -5.87 -6.88
N TYR A 303 -13.79 -7.15 -7.12
CA TYR A 303 -12.58 -7.61 -7.80
C TYR A 303 -12.35 -6.92 -9.16
N LEU A 304 -13.39 -6.73 -9.99
CA LEU A 304 -13.26 -6.10 -11.30
C LEU A 304 -12.95 -4.60 -11.17
N ARG A 305 -13.53 -3.94 -10.17
CA ARG A 305 -13.24 -2.52 -9.87
C ARG A 305 -11.80 -2.33 -9.41
N TRP A 306 -11.32 -3.23 -8.56
CA TRP A 306 -9.95 -3.23 -8.11
C TRP A 306 -8.96 -3.55 -9.24
N PHE A 307 -9.33 -4.43 -10.19
CA PHE A 307 -8.48 -4.72 -11.34
C PHE A 307 -8.40 -3.54 -12.32
N ASP A 308 -9.51 -2.84 -12.54
CA ASP A 308 -9.57 -1.58 -13.27
C ASP A 308 -8.70 -0.49 -12.61
N GLU A 309 -8.86 -0.28 -11.29
CA GLU A 309 -8.05 0.68 -10.53
C GLU A 309 -6.56 0.30 -10.49
N TRP A 310 -6.24 -0.98 -10.36
CA TRP A 310 -4.86 -1.50 -10.42
C TRP A 310 -4.22 -1.19 -11.77
N THR A 311 -4.95 -1.39 -12.88
CA THR A 311 -4.44 -1.10 -14.23
C THR A 311 -4.12 0.38 -14.39
N GLU A 312 -5.02 1.26 -13.93
CA GLU A 312 -4.81 2.70 -13.99
C GLU A 312 -3.55 3.11 -13.22
N GLU A 313 -3.39 2.60 -11.99
CA GLU A 313 -2.23 2.87 -11.15
C GLU A 313 -0.93 2.28 -11.71
N PHE A 314 -0.99 1.06 -12.25
CA PHE A 314 0.14 0.42 -12.91
C PHE A 314 0.64 1.27 -14.07
N CYS A 315 -0.25 1.69 -14.97
CA CYS A 315 0.13 2.47 -16.14
C CYS A 315 0.71 3.84 -15.76
N ARG A 316 0.07 4.55 -14.82
CA ARG A 316 0.54 5.84 -14.28
C ARG A 316 1.95 5.71 -13.69
N LYS A 317 2.16 4.77 -12.78
CA LYS A 317 3.46 4.54 -12.11
C LYS A 317 4.53 4.08 -13.09
N ARG A 318 4.17 3.15 -13.99
CA ARG A 318 5.09 2.64 -15.01
C ARG A 318 5.56 3.75 -15.95
N LYS A 319 4.66 4.62 -16.39
CA LYS A 319 5.00 5.77 -17.23
C LYS A 319 6.01 6.68 -16.52
N LYS A 320 5.72 7.10 -15.29
CA LYS A 320 6.60 7.95 -14.49
C LYS A 320 7.99 7.33 -14.27
N GLN A 321 8.03 6.05 -13.91
CA GLN A 321 9.30 5.34 -13.69
C GLN A 321 10.11 5.20 -14.99
N LEU A 322 9.46 4.95 -16.12
CA LEU A 322 10.14 4.92 -17.43
C LEU A 322 10.66 6.28 -17.86
N GLU A 323 9.90 7.36 -17.66
CA GLU A 323 10.37 8.72 -17.96
C GLU A 323 11.61 9.04 -17.13
N ASN A 324 11.57 8.73 -15.84
CA ASN A 324 12.72 8.92 -14.95
C ASN A 324 13.93 8.09 -15.40
N ALA A 325 13.75 6.78 -15.64
CA ALA A 325 14.83 5.91 -16.11
C ALA A 325 15.39 6.38 -17.46
N LYS A 326 14.54 6.76 -18.42
CA LYS A 326 14.97 7.28 -19.73
C LYS A 326 15.82 8.54 -19.57
N ASN A 327 15.35 9.51 -18.77
CA ASN A 327 16.05 10.77 -18.56
C ASN A 327 17.41 10.56 -17.89
N LYS A 328 17.47 9.70 -16.87
CA LYS A 328 18.72 9.43 -16.13
C LYS A 328 19.70 8.53 -16.88
N CYS A 329 19.21 7.58 -17.69
CA CYS A 329 20.04 6.59 -18.35
C CYS A 329 20.42 6.92 -19.80
N ARG A 330 19.61 7.72 -20.50
CA ARG A 330 19.74 8.05 -21.94
C ARG A 330 19.59 9.55 -22.25
N GLY A 331 19.55 10.41 -21.22
CA GLY A 331 19.51 11.87 -21.38
C GLY A 331 20.88 12.46 -21.77
N GLU A 332 21.04 13.77 -21.64
CA GLU A 332 22.29 14.49 -21.95
C GLU A 332 23.10 14.77 -20.67
N ASN A 333 24.43 14.77 -20.76
CA ASN A 333 25.33 15.22 -19.69
C ASN A 333 25.37 16.76 -19.61
N ASN A 334 26.11 17.31 -18.63
CA ASN A 334 26.23 18.75 -18.43
C ASN A 334 26.88 19.49 -19.62
N MET A 335 27.53 18.74 -20.53
CA MET A 335 28.14 19.26 -21.76
C MET A 335 27.22 19.10 -22.98
N GLY A 336 25.98 18.62 -22.80
CA GLY A 336 25.03 18.38 -23.88
C GLY A 336 25.27 17.09 -24.67
N GLU A 337 26.15 16.20 -24.18
CA GLU A 337 26.44 14.94 -24.87
C GLU A 337 25.48 13.82 -24.42
N PRO A 338 24.98 12.99 -25.35
CA PRO A 338 24.13 11.86 -25.02
C PRO A 338 24.81 10.85 -24.07
N ARG A 339 24.09 10.44 -23.02
CA ARG A 339 24.50 9.40 -22.07
C ARG A 339 24.07 8.02 -22.56
N TYR A 340 24.84 7.01 -22.20
CA TYR A 340 24.44 5.61 -22.29
C TYR A 340 24.86 4.89 -21.01
N CYS A 341 23.98 4.88 -20.01
CA CYS A 341 24.25 4.25 -18.72
C CYS A 341 23.54 2.90 -18.56
N SER A 342 24.01 2.04 -17.65
CA SER A 342 23.34 0.78 -17.32
C SER A 342 22.73 0.77 -15.93
N LEU A 343 21.90 -0.24 -15.65
CA LEU A 343 21.40 -0.53 -14.30
C LEU A 343 22.51 -0.82 -13.29
N ASN A 344 23.75 -1.01 -13.73
CA ASN A 344 24.91 -1.27 -12.87
C ASN A 344 25.74 -0.01 -12.61
N GLY A 345 25.26 1.18 -12.99
CA GLY A 345 26.01 2.42 -12.80
C GLY A 345 27.18 2.59 -13.75
N CYS A 346 27.30 1.76 -14.79
CA CYS A 346 28.40 1.83 -15.76
C CYS A 346 28.04 2.71 -16.95
N ASN A 347 29.05 3.42 -17.47
CA ASN A 347 29.02 4.10 -18.77
C ASN A 347 29.23 3.07 -19.90
N CYS A 348 28.18 2.79 -20.66
CA CYS A 348 28.19 1.78 -21.71
C CYS A 348 28.93 2.18 -22.98
N LYS A 349 29.33 3.46 -23.14
CA LYS A 349 30.15 3.92 -24.28
C LYS A 349 31.53 3.26 -24.30
N THR A 350 32.06 2.93 -23.12
CA THR A 350 33.45 2.54 -22.87
C THR A 350 33.56 1.25 -22.05
N THR A 351 32.49 0.85 -21.35
CA THR A 351 32.40 -0.42 -20.62
C THR A 351 32.41 -1.61 -21.57
N VAL A 352 33.28 -2.59 -21.29
CA VAL A 352 33.38 -3.87 -22.00
C VAL A 352 33.44 -4.99 -20.95
N ARG A 353 32.27 -5.51 -20.58
CA ARG A 353 32.13 -6.50 -19.49
C ARG A 353 32.95 -7.76 -19.74
N GLY A 354 32.94 -8.29 -20.96
CA GLY A 354 33.72 -9.48 -21.33
C GLY A 354 35.25 -9.31 -21.26
N ARG A 355 35.73 -8.09 -21.02
CA ARG A 355 37.16 -7.78 -20.75
C ARG A 355 37.39 -7.27 -19.33
N LYS A 356 36.41 -7.41 -18.43
CA LYS A 356 36.44 -6.87 -17.06
C LYS A 356 36.68 -5.36 -17.00
N LYS A 357 36.37 -4.63 -18.07
CA LYS A 357 36.49 -3.17 -18.13
C LYS A 357 35.15 -2.54 -17.78
N PHE A 358 35.04 -2.01 -16.57
CA PHE A 358 33.84 -1.34 -16.05
C PHE A 358 34.12 0.15 -15.91
N ASP A 359 33.57 0.95 -16.81
CA ASP A 359 33.74 2.40 -16.75
C ASP A 359 32.65 3.03 -15.89
N TYR A 360 33.07 3.89 -14.98
CA TYR A 360 32.22 4.60 -14.05
C TYR A 360 32.06 6.06 -14.49
N GLU A 361 30.83 6.51 -14.62
CA GLU A 361 30.48 7.93 -14.70
C GLU A 361 29.48 8.22 -13.59
N GLN A 362 29.68 9.32 -12.85
CA GLN A 362 28.80 9.70 -11.74
C GLN A 362 27.34 9.82 -12.18
N GLU A 363 27.12 10.37 -13.37
CA GLU A 363 25.84 10.52 -14.04
C GLU A 363 25.11 9.19 -14.27
N CYS A 364 25.85 8.07 -14.32
CA CYS A 364 25.28 6.74 -14.47
C CYS A 364 24.80 6.14 -13.14
N ASN A 365 25.18 6.69 -11.99
CA ASN A 365 24.56 6.31 -10.72
C ASN A 365 23.10 6.71 -10.65
N ASP A 366 22.74 7.86 -11.21
CA ASP A 366 21.34 8.26 -11.31
C ASP A 366 20.51 7.23 -12.07
N CYS A 367 21.09 6.61 -13.10
CA CYS A 367 20.46 5.52 -13.85
C CYS A 367 20.26 4.28 -12.97
N LEU A 368 21.29 3.84 -12.24
CA LEU A 368 21.21 2.72 -11.29
C LEU A 368 20.14 2.97 -10.22
N VAL A 369 20.14 4.15 -9.60
CA VAL A 369 19.19 4.55 -8.55
C VAL A 369 17.76 4.63 -9.09
N ALA A 370 17.57 5.03 -10.34
CA ALA A 370 16.26 5.03 -11.00
C ALA A 370 15.78 3.62 -11.40
N CYS A 371 16.69 2.77 -11.89
CA CYS A 371 16.38 1.45 -12.43
C CYS A 371 16.19 0.37 -11.36
N ASP A 372 16.98 0.35 -10.28
CA ASP A 372 16.92 -0.72 -9.28
C ASP A 372 15.53 -0.85 -8.61
N PRO A 373 14.86 0.24 -8.18
CA PRO A 373 13.49 0.14 -7.68
C PRO A 373 12.49 -0.30 -8.75
N PHE A 374 12.67 0.15 -10.00
CA PHE A 374 11.77 -0.16 -11.11
C PHE A 374 11.79 -1.64 -11.49
N ILE A 375 12.95 -2.29 -11.54
CA ILE A 375 13.06 -3.73 -11.85
C ILE A 375 12.33 -4.59 -10.81
N HIS A 376 12.49 -4.27 -9.53
CA HIS A 376 11.81 -5.00 -8.47
C HIS A 376 10.31 -4.69 -8.46
N TRP A 377 9.93 -3.44 -8.70
CA TRP A 377 8.52 -3.06 -8.77
C TRP A 377 7.80 -3.77 -9.93
N ILE A 378 8.36 -3.76 -11.15
CA ILE A 378 7.72 -4.36 -12.32
C ILE A 378 7.56 -5.88 -12.21
N ASP A 379 8.54 -6.56 -11.58
CA ASP A 379 8.43 -8.00 -11.30
C ASP A 379 7.27 -8.30 -10.35
N ASN A 380 7.07 -7.47 -9.33
CA ASN A 380 5.93 -7.64 -8.41
C ASN A 380 4.61 -7.33 -9.10
N GLN A 381 4.53 -6.26 -9.93
CA GLN A 381 3.34 -5.95 -10.73
C GLN A 381 2.95 -7.11 -11.64
N LYS A 382 3.91 -7.82 -12.22
CA LYS A 382 3.65 -9.02 -13.01
C LYS A 382 2.96 -10.11 -12.19
N LEU A 383 3.41 -10.34 -10.95
CA LEU A 383 2.80 -11.32 -10.06
C LEU A 383 1.36 -10.91 -9.67
N GLU A 384 1.14 -9.64 -9.35
CA GLU A 384 -0.20 -9.09 -9.07
C GLU A 384 -1.13 -9.24 -10.27
N PHE A 385 -0.65 -8.91 -11.47
CA PHE A 385 -1.38 -9.09 -12.72
C PHE A 385 -1.77 -10.54 -12.97
N LEU A 386 -0.82 -11.48 -12.84
CA LEU A 386 -1.08 -12.91 -13.06
C LEU A 386 -2.15 -13.44 -12.09
N LYS A 387 -2.13 -13.01 -10.83
CA LYS A 387 -3.15 -13.34 -9.84
C LYS A 387 -4.53 -12.85 -10.25
N GLN A 388 -4.65 -11.60 -10.68
CA GLN A 388 -5.93 -11.00 -11.09
C GLN A 388 -6.44 -11.58 -12.41
N LYS A 389 -5.54 -11.87 -13.35
CA LYS A 389 -5.86 -12.57 -14.60
C LYS A 389 -6.45 -13.95 -14.35
N GLU A 390 -5.88 -14.71 -13.42
CA GLU A 390 -6.43 -16.01 -13.02
C GLU A 390 -7.77 -15.85 -12.29
N LYS A 391 -7.89 -14.84 -11.42
CA LYS A 391 -9.15 -14.50 -10.77
C LYS A 391 -10.28 -14.24 -11.77
N TYR A 392 -10.01 -13.55 -12.88
CA TYR A 392 -11.00 -13.31 -13.95
C TYR A 392 -11.61 -14.61 -14.46
N ARG A 393 -10.75 -15.60 -14.79
CA ARG A 393 -11.17 -16.89 -15.37
C ARG A 393 -12.10 -17.67 -14.45
N ASN A 394 -11.92 -17.49 -13.14
CA ASN A 394 -12.72 -18.17 -12.12
C ASN A 394 -13.98 -17.36 -11.77
N ALA A 395 -13.85 -16.05 -11.58
CA ALA A 395 -14.93 -15.18 -11.15
C ALA A 395 -16.07 -15.09 -12.20
N ILE A 396 -15.75 -15.17 -13.50
CA ILE A 396 -16.77 -15.10 -14.56
C ILE A 396 -17.79 -16.24 -14.51
N LYS A 397 -17.50 -17.33 -13.78
CA LYS A 397 -18.40 -18.48 -13.58
C LYS A 397 -19.21 -18.39 -12.28
N GLU A 398 -19.05 -17.33 -11.50
CA GLU A 398 -19.77 -17.15 -10.24
C GLU A 398 -21.24 -16.82 -10.49
N ARG A 399 -22.15 -17.65 -9.95
CA ARG A 399 -23.61 -17.49 -10.11
C ARG A 399 -24.38 -17.54 -8.79
N LYS A 400 -23.71 -17.92 -7.70
CA LYS A 400 -24.36 -18.09 -6.39
C LYS A 400 -24.56 -16.72 -5.72
N PRO A 401 -25.71 -16.49 -5.04
CA PRO A 401 -26.00 -15.24 -4.35
C PRO A 401 -25.20 -15.06 -3.06
N THR A 402 -24.50 -16.11 -2.60
CA THR A 402 -23.57 -16.09 -1.48
C THR A 402 -22.32 -16.89 -1.83
N LYS A 403 -21.22 -16.58 -1.14
CA LYS A 403 -19.93 -17.25 -1.33
C LYS A 403 -19.34 -17.63 0.01
N LYS A 404 -18.98 -18.91 0.17
CA LYS A 404 -18.22 -19.38 1.33
C LYS A 404 -16.75 -19.04 1.13
N THR A 405 -16.15 -18.43 2.14
CA THR A 405 -14.71 -18.15 2.20
C THR A 405 -14.09 -18.92 3.36
N SER A 406 -12.76 -18.89 3.49
CA SER A 406 -12.07 -19.48 4.65
C SER A 406 -12.43 -18.83 5.98
N HIS A 407 -13.00 -17.61 5.97
CA HIS A 407 -13.29 -16.83 7.18
C HIS A 407 -14.79 -16.83 7.50
N GLU A 408 -15.65 -16.62 6.51
CA GLU A 408 -17.11 -16.55 6.69
C GLU A 408 -17.87 -16.68 5.35
N THR A 409 -19.20 -16.71 5.42
CA THR A 409 -20.07 -16.55 4.24
C THR A 409 -20.22 -15.08 3.91
N ILE A 410 -19.92 -14.69 2.67
CA ILE A 410 -20.08 -13.33 2.17
C ILE A 410 -21.24 -13.23 1.18
N ASN A 411 -21.80 -12.03 1.09
CA ASN A 411 -22.83 -11.69 0.12
C ASN A 411 -22.23 -11.70 -1.30
N ASN A 412 -22.96 -12.28 -2.25
CA ASN A 412 -22.63 -12.27 -3.68
C ASN A 412 -23.89 -12.05 -4.54
N MET A 413 -24.93 -11.44 -3.97
CA MET A 413 -26.17 -11.11 -4.68
C MET A 413 -25.85 -10.23 -5.89
N TYR A 414 -26.57 -10.48 -6.97
CA TYR A 414 -26.41 -9.84 -8.27
C TYR A 414 -25.16 -10.22 -9.09
N ALA A 415 -24.29 -11.10 -8.56
CA ALA A 415 -23.13 -11.57 -9.32
C ALA A 415 -23.54 -12.36 -10.57
N LYS A 416 -24.62 -13.15 -10.49
CA LYS A 416 -25.15 -13.89 -11.63
C LYS A 416 -25.53 -12.93 -12.77
N GLU A 417 -26.36 -11.95 -12.46
CA GLU A 417 -26.87 -10.96 -13.39
C GLU A 417 -25.72 -10.18 -14.04
N PHE A 418 -24.72 -9.80 -13.24
CA PHE A 418 -23.53 -9.11 -13.76
C PHE A 418 -22.69 -10.02 -14.69
N TYR A 419 -22.35 -11.23 -14.24
CA TYR A 419 -21.46 -12.11 -14.99
C TYR A 419 -22.11 -12.75 -16.21
N ASP A 420 -23.43 -12.97 -16.21
CA ASP A 420 -24.17 -13.40 -17.40
C ASP A 420 -24.05 -12.34 -18.52
N GLU A 421 -24.19 -11.05 -18.19
CA GLU A 421 -24.03 -9.97 -19.17
C GLU A 421 -22.56 -9.79 -19.61
N LEU A 422 -21.61 -9.94 -18.68
CA LEU A 422 -20.18 -9.87 -19.00
C LEU A 422 -19.76 -11.00 -19.94
N GLU A 423 -20.24 -12.22 -19.70
CA GLU A 423 -19.88 -13.42 -20.47
C GLU A 423 -20.31 -13.31 -21.94
N ASN A 424 -21.43 -12.64 -22.23
CA ASN A 424 -21.95 -12.48 -23.59
C ASN A 424 -20.93 -11.88 -24.59
N ASN A 425 -20.08 -10.95 -24.15
CA ASN A 425 -19.10 -10.28 -25.03
C ASN A 425 -17.65 -10.35 -24.53
N TYR A 426 -17.44 -10.73 -23.27
CA TYR A 426 -16.14 -10.71 -22.60
C TYR A 426 -15.86 -12.01 -21.82
N ALA A 427 -16.41 -13.15 -22.28
CA ALA A 427 -16.14 -14.49 -21.71
C ALA A 427 -14.64 -14.79 -21.54
N TYR A 428 -13.82 -14.38 -22.50
CA TYR A 428 -12.39 -14.61 -22.49
C TYR A 428 -11.65 -13.44 -21.87
N VAL A 429 -10.78 -13.73 -20.90
CA VAL A 429 -9.95 -12.72 -20.23
C VAL A 429 -9.18 -11.83 -21.21
N LYS A 430 -8.73 -12.38 -22.35
CA LYS A 430 -8.03 -11.63 -23.40
C LYS A 430 -8.79 -10.39 -23.87
N SER A 431 -10.10 -10.52 -24.10
CA SER A 431 -10.96 -9.42 -24.57
C SER A 431 -11.17 -8.36 -23.49
N PHE A 432 -11.21 -8.76 -22.22
CA PHE A 432 -11.24 -7.81 -21.11
C PHE A 432 -9.91 -7.07 -20.94
N LEU A 433 -8.78 -7.77 -21.11
CA LEU A 433 -7.45 -7.16 -21.07
C LEU A 433 -7.25 -6.12 -22.19
N GLU A 434 -7.88 -6.32 -23.35
CA GLU A 434 -7.88 -5.32 -24.44
C GLU A 434 -8.58 -4.01 -24.02
N LEU A 435 -9.61 -4.08 -23.16
CA LEU A 435 -10.24 -2.88 -22.61
C LEU A 435 -9.35 -2.20 -21.56
N LEU A 436 -8.65 -2.97 -20.73
CA LEU A 436 -7.68 -2.44 -19.76
C LEU A 436 -6.52 -1.71 -20.46
N ASN A 437 -6.10 -2.18 -21.65
CA ASN A 437 -5.10 -1.48 -22.45
C ASN A 437 -5.55 -0.06 -22.89
N ASN A 438 -6.86 0.18 -22.99
CA ASN A 438 -7.44 1.44 -23.43
C ASN A 438 -7.69 2.44 -22.31
N GLU A 439 -7.29 2.13 -21.07
CA GLU A 439 -7.34 3.10 -19.98
C GLU A 439 -6.48 4.32 -20.31
N LYS A 440 -6.98 5.53 -20.02
CA LYS A 440 -6.31 6.81 -20.39
C LYS A 440 -4.87 6.93 -19.89
N GLN A 441 -4.55 6.26 -18.78
CA GLN A 441 -3.21 6.26 -18.21
C GLN A 441 -2.24 5.33 -18.95
N CYS A 442 -2.76 4.31 -19.63
CA CYS A 442 -1.97 3.36 -20.43
C CYS A 442 -1.60 3.90 -21.81
N GLU A 443 -2.21 5.03 -22.22
CA GLU A 443 -1.88 5.75 -23.44
C GLU A 443 -0.59 6.59 -23.31
N ASN A 444 0.13 6.74 -24.43
CA ASN A 444 1.27 7.66 -24.57
C ASN A 444 2.38 7.41 -23.54
N HIS A 445 2.73 6.15 -23.30
CA HIS A 445 3.94 5.80 -22.54
C HIS A 445 5.21 6.24 -23.29
N PRO A 446 6.36 6.34 -22.62
CA PRO A 446 7.61 6.77 -23.25
C PRO A 446 8.12 5.73 -24.23
N GLU A 447 8.53 6.16 -25.43
CA GLU A 447 9.26 5.29 -26.35
C GLU A 447 10.65 5.00 -25.82
N VAL A 448 10.93 3.70 -25.63
CA VAL A 448 12.22 3.20 -25.12
C VAL A 448 13.22 2.96 -26.25
N GLU A 449 12.75 2.62 -27.45
CA GLU A 449 13.56 2.46 -28.67
C GLU A 449 12.89 3.17 -29.84
N LYS A 450 13.69 3.84 -30.69
CA LYS A 450 13.20 4.58 -31.85
C LYS A 450 12.44 3.64 -32.78
N GLY A 451 11.14 3.89 -32.96
CA GLY A 451 10.27 3.11 -33.85
C GLY A 451 9.58 1.90 -33.23
N LYS A 452 9.76 1.64 -31.92
CA LYS A 452 8.90 0.69 -31.19
C LYS A 452 7.76 1.43 -30.48
N LYS A 453 6.53 0.98 -30.72
CA LYS A 453 5.35 1.51 -30.04
C LYS A 453 5.53 1.38 -28.53
N SER A 454 5.22 2.47 -27.84
CA SER A 454 5.22 2.55 -26.38
C SER A 454 3.96 2.00 -25.73
N SER A 455 3.06 1.35 -26.49
CA SER A 455 1.75 0.93 -25.99
C SER A 455 1.84 -0.23 -25.00
N ILE A 456 1.13 -0.10 -23.88
CA ILE A 456 0.86 -1.20 -22.96
C ILE A 456 -0.04 -2.23 -23.66
N ASP A 457 0.33 -3.51 -23.54
CA ASP A 457 -0.53 -4.61 -23.95
C ASP A 457 -0.46 -5.73 -22.90
N PHE A 458 -1.48 -5.84 -22.05
CA PHE A 458 -1.58 -6.88 -21.04
C PHE A 458 -1.72 -8.31 -21.60
N ASN A 459 -1.94 -8.45 -22.92
CA ASN A 459 -1.84 -9.75 -23.59
C ASN A 459 -0.40 -10.11 -24.01
N ASN A 460 0.53 -9.17 -23.92
CA ASN A 460 1.96 -9.35 -24.20
C ASN A 460 2.79 -9.26 -22.90
N ASN A 461 3.68 -10.24 -22.70
CA ASN A 461 4.58 -10.27 -21.54
C ASN A 461 5.59 -9.12 -21.52
N GLU A 462 5.87 -8.48 -22.67
CA GLU A 462 6.78 -7.32 -22.76
C GLU A 462 6.32 -6.11 -21.93
N THR A 463 5.02 -6.02 -21.61
CA THR A 463 4.45 -5.00 -20.72
C THR A 463 5.16 -4.96 -19.37
N PHE A 464 5.59 -6.12 -18.87
CA PHE A 464 6.28 -6.30 -17.59
C PHE A 464 7.80 -6.48 -17.74
N SER A 465 8.38 -6.13 -18.90
CA SER A 465 9.83 -6.19 -19.09
C SER A 465 10.55 -5.10 -18.29
N HIS A 466 11.78 -5.39 -17.86
CA HIS A 466 12.71 -4.43 -17.26
C HIS A 466 13.13 -3.33 -18.25
N THR A 467 12.81 -3.51 -19.54
CA THR A 467 13.17 -2.66 -20.67
C THR A 467 14.68 -2.59 -20.92
N LYS A 468 15.08 -2.33 -22.17
CA LYS A 468 16.51 -2.18 -22.50
C LYS A 468 17.21 -1.00 -21.84
N ILE A 469 16.46 -0.05 -21.27
CA ILE A 469 17.06 1.09 -20.55
C ILE A 469 17.72 0.62 -19.26
N CYS A 470 17.05 -0.27 -18.54
CA CYS A 470 17.50 -0.83 -17.27
C CYS A 470 18.10 -2.23 -17.46
N GLU A 471 18.93 -2.40 -18.48
CA GLU A 471 19.75 -3.59 -18.71
C GLU A 471 21.23 -3.30 -18.40
N PRO A 472 22.06 -4.32 -18.10
CA PRO A 472 23.51 -4.14 -18.01
C PRO A 472 24.09 -3.64 -19.33
N CYS A 473 25.28 -3.03 -19.31
CA CYS A 473 25.94 -2.68 -20.56
C CYS A 473 26.15 -3.93 -21.45
N PRO A 474 26.13 -3.77 -22.78
CA PRO A 474 26.38 -4.87 -23.71
C PRO A 474 27.68 -5.60 -23.39
N TRP A 475 27.68 -6.94 -23.52
CA TRP A 475 28.80 -7.78 -23.11
C TRP A 475 30.14 -7.33 -23.70
N CYS A 476 30.14 -7.00 -25.00
CA CYS A 476 31.31 -6.54 -25.74
C CYS A 476 31.33 -5.03 -26.00
N GLY A 477 30.60 -4.25 -25.21
CA GLY A 477 30.44 -2.80 -25.41
C GLY A 477 29.69 -2.48 -26.69
N VAL A 478 29.81 -1.22 -27.12
CA VAL A 478 29.10 -0.69 -28.30
C VAL A 478 30.06 -0.17 -29.37
N GLN A 479 29.54 0.00 -30.58
CA GLN A 479 30.25 0.62 -31.69
C GLN A 479 30.42 2.12 -31.46
N PRO A 480 31.55 2.73 -31.89
CA PRO A 480 31.70 4.18 -31.95
C PRO A 480 30.57 4.82 -32.77
N GLY A 481 30.02 5.94 -32.29
CA GLY A 481 28.94 6.65 -32.95
C GLY A 481 28.02 7.36 -31.96
N GLY A 482 26.88 7.83 -32.45
CA GLY A 482 25.83 8.47 -31.65
C GLY A 482 24.60 7.59 -31.45
N PRO A 483 23.64 8.03 -30.62
CA PRO A 483 22.39 7.30 -30.42
C PRO A 483 21.59 7.12 -31.73
N PRO A 484 20.98 5.94 -31.96
CA PRO A 484 21.09 4.73 -31.14
C PRO A 484 22.44 4.03 -31.35
N TRP A 485 23.16 3.79 -30.26
CA TRP A 485 24.37 2.98 -30.26
C TRP A 485 24.05 1.54 -30.63
N LYS A 486 24.95 0.92 -31.39
CA LYS A 486 24.83 -0.48 -31.80
C LYS A 486 25.75 -1.34 -30.95
N ASP A 487 25.18 -2.40 -30.38
CA ASP A 487 25.94 -3.36 -29.60
C ASP A 487 26.98 -4.05 -30.49
N ASN A 488 28.18 -4.25 -29.96
CA ASN A 488 29.16 -5.12 -30.62
C ASN A 488 28.67 -6.57 -30.58
N HIS A 489 29.12 -7.36 -31.56
CA HIS A 489 28.81 -8.79 -31.58
C HIS A 489 29.28 -9.46 -30.28
N ILE A 490 28.44 -10.28 -29.65
CA ILE A 490 28.70 -10.82 -28.30
C ILE A 490 29.99 -11.66 -28.17
N ASN A 491 30.56 -12.12 -29.29
CA ASN A 491 31.81 -12.87 -29.31
C ASN A 491 33.04 -12.03 -29.70
N SER A 492 32.93 -10.71 -29.82
CA SER A 492 34.02 -9.85 -30.33
C SER A 492 35.05 -9.44 -29.28
N CYS A 493 34.81 -9.69 -28.00
CA CYS A 493 35.63 -9.17 -26.90
C CYS A 493 36.35 -10.21 -26.05
N GLY A 494 36.25 -11.51 -26.37
CA GLY A 494 36.89 -12.58 -25.61
C GLY A 494 35.92 -13.26 -24.62
N GLU A 495 36.46 -13.75 -23.49
CA GLU A 495 35.91 -14.75 -22.55
C GLU A 495 34.39 -14.69 -22.26
N ASN A 496 33.83 -15.86 -21.94
CA ASN A 496 32.41 -16.05 -21.60
C ASN A 496 32.11 -15.96 -20.10
N GLU A 497 33.13 -15.69 -19.27
CA GLU A 497 33.05 -15.72 -17.81
C GLU A 497 33.97 -14.65 -17.21
N ILE A 498 33.54 -14.05 -16.10
CA ILE A 498 34.33 -13.09 -15.34
C ILE A 498 34.68 -13.74 -14.00
N SER A 499 35.97 -14.00 -13.77
CA SER A 499 36.52 -14.38 -12.46
C SER A 499 37.38 -13.25 -11.91
N PHE A 500 37.38 -13.07 -10.60
CA PHE A 500 38.29 -12.15 -9.91
C PHE A 500 39.17 -12.97 -8.98
N ASP A 501 40.38 -12.49 -8.70
CA ASP A 501 41.24 -13.11 -7.69
C ASP A 501 40.55 -13.02 -6.30
N HIS A 502 40.79 -14.01 -5.46
CA HIS A 502 40.25 -14.05 -4.11
C HIS A 502 41.04 -13.16 -3.13
N THR A 503 42.23 -12.69 -3.50
CA THR A 503 43.01 -11.72 -2.73
C THR A 503 42.30 -10.36 -2.65
N ASN A 504 42.47 -9.61 -1.56
CA ASN A 504 41.86 -8.27 -1.36
C ASN A 504 40.34 -8.20 -1.61
N THR A 505 39.62 -9.28 -1.27
CA THR A 505 38.16 -9.34 -1.40
C THR A 505 37.47 -9.07 -0.06
N THR A 506 36.29 -8.45 -0.12
CA THR A 506 35.41 -8.28 1.04
C THR A 506 34.02 -8.82 0.70
N ASP A 507 33.55 -9.78 1.49
CA ASP A 507 32.19 -10.31 1.39
C ASP A 507 31.22 -9.45 2.23
N ILE A 508 30.26 -8.82 1.55
CA ILE A 508 29.27 -7.89 2.10
C ILE A 508 27.88 -8.49 1.91
N SER A 509 27.11 -8.65 3.00
CA SER A 509 25.74 -9.17 2.93
C SER A 509 24.76 -8.04 3.19
N ILE A 510 23.90 -7.74 2.23
CA ILE A 510 22.92 -6.65 2.27
C ILE A 510 21.51 -7.21 2.45
N LEU A 511 20.78 -6.71 3.44
CA LEU A 511 19.38 -7.04 3.66
C LEU A 511 18.52 -6.47 2.53
N LEU A 512 17.79 -7.35 1.85
CA LEU A 512 16.93 -7.00 0.72
C LEU A 512 15.52 -6.67 1.20
N THR A 513 15.10 -5.42 0.98
CA THR A 513 13.75 -4.91 1.27
C THR A 513 12.90 -4.72 0.03
N ASN A 514 13.46 -4.84 -1.17
CA ASN A 514 12.74 -4.51 -2.41
C ASN A 514 11.78 -5.62 -2.87
N LYS A 515 10.65 -5.80 -2.16
CA LYS A 515 9.43 -6.44 -2.70
C LYS A 515 8.39 -5.35 -2.91
N GLY A 516 8.41 -4.74 -4.10
CA GLY A 516 7.51 -3.67 -4.49
C GLY A 516 6.07 -3.85 -3.97
N ASN A 517 5.52 -2.76 -3.45
CA ASN A 517 4.16 -2.56 -2.94
C ASN A 517 3.81 -3.05 -1.53
N GLN A 518 4.67 -3.80 -0.83
CA GLN A 518 4.39 -4.24 0.55
C GLN A 518 4.80 -3.17 1.59
N ASN A 519 4.24 -3.21 2.81
CA ASN A 519 4.86 -2.45 3.90
C ASN A 519 6.19 -3.08 4.29
N ILE A 520 7.05 -2.26 4.87
CA ILE A 520 8.38 -2.69 5.31
C ILE A 520 8.33 -3.80 6.37
N LEU A 521 7.28 -3.89 7.19
CA LEU A 521 7.12 -4.96 8.17
C LEU A 521 6.84 -6.32 7.51
N GLU A 522 6.09 -6.35 6.42
CA GLU A 522 5.82 -7.54 5.61
C GLU A 522 7.04 -7.94 4.78
N GLU A 523 7.71 -6.96 4.18
CA GLU A 523 8.97 -7.16 3.45
C GLU A 523 10.02 -7.82 4.36
N LEU A 524 10.11 -7.34 5.60
CA LEU A 524 11.08 -7.77 6.62
C LEU A 524 10.51 -8.76 7.63
N LYS A 525 9.34 -9.37 7.41
CA LYS A 525 8.67 -10.22 8.41
C LYS A 525 9.59 -11.31 8.97
N ASP A 526 10.28 -12.03 8.09
CA ASP A 526 11.20 -13.11 8.48
C ASP A 526 12.43 -12.57 9.21
N PHE A 527 12.92 -11.39 8.79
CA PHE A 527 14.00 -10.69 9.47
C PHE A 527 13.57 -10.22 10.87
N CYS A 528 12.38 -9.64 11.03
CA CYS A 528 11.86 -9.18 12.31
C CYS A 528 11.64 -10.33 13.30
N SER A 529 11.21 -11.50 12.81
CA SER A 529 10.74 -12.61 13.64
C SER A 529 11.86 -13.54 14.15
N ASN A 530 13.14 -13.24 13.87
CA ASN A 530 14.27 -14.15 14.11
C ASN A 530 14.07 -15.55 13.47
N SER A 531 13.38 -15.62 12.33
CA SER A 531 13.24 -16.86 11.56
C SER A 531 14.61 -17.43 11.19
N SER A 532 14.69 -18.74 10.94
CA SER A 532 15.93 -19.40 10.49
C SER A 532 16.60 -18.62 9.36
N SER A 533 17.93 -18.53 9.38
CA SER A 533 18.74 -17.73 8.43
C SER A 533 18.40 -17.98 6.96
N ASN A 534 17.91 -19.17 6.62
CA ASN A 534 17.52 -19.57 5.27
C ASN A 534 16.32 -18.80 4.69
N TYR A 535 15.48 -18.18 5.54
CA TYR A 535 14.32 -17.39 5.09
C TYR A 535 14.63 -15.89 4.96
N ILE A 536 15.73 -15.43 5.58
CA ILE A 536 16.14 -14.02 5.51
C ILE A 536 16.81 -13.77 4.16
N LYS A 537 16.18 -12.93 3.33
CA LYS A 537 16.69 -12.58 2.01
C LYS A 537 17.83 -11.58 2.13
N MET A 538 19.04 -12.06 1.92
CA MET A 538 20.27 -11.26 1.85
C MET A 538 20.86 -11.36 0.44
N GLU A 539 21.26 -10.23 -0.13
CA GLU A 539 22.16 -10.21 -1.29
C GLU A 539 23.59 -10.34 -0.80
N LYS A 540 24.31 -11.35 -1.31
CA LYS A 540 25.73 -11.54 -1.00
C LYS A 540 26.56 -10.91 -2.10
N TRP A 541 27.28 -9.86 -1.76
CA TRP A 541 28.19 -9.15 -2.64
C TRP A 541 29.63 -9.49 -2.28
N ARG A 542 30.48 -9.64 -3.29
CA ARG A 542 31.92 -9.71 -3.13
C ARG A 542 32.53 -8.52 -3.85
N CYS A 543 33.16 -7.63 -3.10
CA CYS A 543 33.90 -6.50 -3.66
C CYS A 543 35.38 -6.83 -3.69
N HIS A 544 36.06 -6.48 -4.78
CA HIS A 544 37.45 -6.79 -5.04
C HIS A 544 38.17 -5.54 -5.50
N TYR A 545 39.25 -5.20 -4.79
CA TYR A 545 40.16 -4.12 -5.13
C TYR A 545 41.45 -4.71 -5.70
N GLU A 546 41.73 -4.39 -6.96
CA GLU A 546 42.92 -4.80 -7.69
C GLU A 546 43.73 -3.56 -8.09
N LYS A 547 44.97 -3.49 -7.61
CA LYS A 547 45.91 -2.42 -7.91
C LYS A 547 46.65 -2.76 -9.20
N ASN A 548 46.54 -1.91 -10.22
CA ASN A 548 47.22 -2.16 -11.49
C ASN A 548 48.64 -1.60 -11.46
N ASN A 549 49.61 -2.50 -11.31
CA ASN A 549 51.04 -2.19 -11.39
C ASN A 549 51.54 -2.37 -12.83
N GLU A 550 51.28 -1.40 -13.74
CA GLU A 550 52.13 -1.08 -14.91
C GLU A 550 51.47 0.02 -15.78
N HIS A 551 52.04 1.23 -15.71
CA HIS A 551 51.90 2.37 -16.64
C HIS A 551 50.73 3.38 -16.54
N ASP A 552 49.69 3.21 -15.70
CA ASP A 552 48.75 4.30 -15.37
C ASP A 552 48.19 4.16 -13.95
N PRO A 553 48.48 5.08 -13.01
CA PRO A 553 47.91 5.06 -11.65
C PRO A 553 46.38 5.28 -11.60
N ASN A 554 45.71 5.52 -12.74
CA ASN A 554 44.25 5.60 -12.83
C ASN A 554 43.57 4.27 -13.21
N ASP A 555 44.31 3.16 -13.32
CA ASP A 555 43.78 1.87 -13.79
C ASP A 555 43.40 0.90 -12.66
N ASP A 556 43.46 1.31 -11.38
CA ASP A 556 42.97 0.49 -10.26
C ASP A 556 41.52 0.04 -10.50
N SER A 557 41.25 -1.25 -10.28
CA SER A 557 39.92 -1.81 -10.45
C SER A 557 39.27 -2.07 -9.09
N ASP A 558 38.10 -1.48 -8.86
CA ASP A 558 37.31 -1.74 -7.65
C ASP A 558 35.86 -2.06 -8.03
N ASN A 559 35.52 -3.36 -7.97
CA ASN A 559 34.27 -3.88 -8.48
C ASN A 559 33.59 -4.80 -7.47
N CYS A 560 32.27 -4.63 -7.34
CA CYS A 560 31.40 -5.47 -6.53
C CYS A 560 30.56 -6.39 -7.41
N ILE A 561 30.52 -7.67 -7.03
CA ILE A 561 29.89 -8.74 -7.79
C ILE A 561 28.83 -9.41 -6.92
N LEU A 562 27.59 -9.46 -7.42
CA LEU A 562 26.52 -10.21 -6.78
C LEU A 562 26.80 -11.72 -6.93
N GLN A 563 26.85 -12.42 -5.80
CA GLN A 563 27.00 -13.86 -5.73
C GLN A 563 25.61 -14.49 -5.82
N ASP A 564 25.22 -14.92 -7.02
CA ASP A 564 23.99 -15.67 -7.26
C ASP A 564 24.29 -16.97 -8.01
N GLU A 565 24.05 -18.11 -7.34
CA GLU A 565 24.31 -19.45 -7.85
C GLU A 565 23.42 -19.80 -9.07
N ASN A 566 22.30 -19.10 -9.27
CA ASN A 566 21.35 -19.36 -10.36
C ASN A 566 21.57 -18.46 -11.59
N THR A 567 22.46 -17.48 -11.52
CA THR A 567 22.68 -16.52 -12.61
C THR A 567 23.68 -17.07 -13.63
N VAL A 568 23.29 -17.10 -14.91
CA VAL A 568 24.22 -17.36 -16.01
C VAL A 568 25.37 -16.36 -15.94
N LYS A 569 26.63 -16.82 -15.98
CA LYS A 569 27.84 -16.00 -15.80
C LYS A 569 27.86 -14.67 -16.60
N LYS A 570 27.30 -14.66 -17.82
CA LYS A 570 27.16 -13.44 -18.65
C LYS A 570 26.17 -12.40 -18.13
N ASN A 571 25.21 -12.82 -17.31
CA ASN A 571 24.19 -11.98 -16.69
C ASN A 571 24.56 -11.61 -15.25
N GLN A 572 25.75 -11.97 -14.80
CA GLN A 572 26.22 -11.63 -13.46
C GLN A 572 26.22 -10.11 -13.26
N ARG A 573 25.62 -9.68 -12.16
CA ARG A 573 25.53 -8.27 -11.77
C ARG A 573 26.86 -7.85 -11.19
N ILE A 574 27.61 -7.07 -11.96
CA ILE A 574 28.91 -6.51 -11.59
C ILE A 574 28.81 -5.00 -11.79
N MET A 575 29.25 -4.25 -10.78
CA MET A 575 29.30 -2.80 -10.81
C MET A 575 30.53 -2.28 -10.08
N PRO A 576 31.05 -1.09 -10.44
CA PRO A 576 32.06 -0.40 -9.67
C PRO A 576 31.63 -0.21 -8.21
N TYR A 577 32.57 -0.20 -7.27
CA TYR A 577 32.28 -0.01 -5.84
C TYR A 577 31.47 1.26 -5.56
N TYR A 578 31.79 2.37 -6.23
CA TYR A 578 31.04 3.62 -6.10
C TYR A 578 29.54 3.48 -6.45
N ALA A 579 29.24 2.70 -7.49
CA ALA A 579 27.86 2.39 -7.89
C ALA A 579 27.18 1.51 -6.84
N PHE A 580 27.88 0.50 -6.31
CA PHE A 580 27.39 -0.34 -5.21
C PHE A 580 27.10 0.47 -3.94
N PHE A 581 27.99 1.38 -3.55
CA PHE A 581 27.77 2.29 -2.42
C PHE A 581 26.54 3.18 -2.64
N SER A 582 26.41 3.79 -3.83
CA SER A 582 25.24 4.58 -4.21
C SER A 582 23.93 3.78 -4.13
N LEU A 583 23.94 2.53 -4.60
CA LEU A 583 22.80 1.64 -4.49
C LEU A 583 22.42 1.38 -3.03
N TRP A 584 23.40 1.11 -2.17
CA TRP A 584 23.17 0.85 -0.76
C TRP A 584 22.56 2.06 -0.04
N VAL A 585 23.14 3.27 -0.21
CA VAL A 585 22.62 4.51 0.38
C VAL A 585 21.20 4.78 -0.10
N SER A 586 20.95 4.64 -1.41
CA SER A 586 19.62 4.82 -2.01
C SER A 586 18.57 3.87 -1.42
N ARG A 587 18.91 2.59 -1.24
CA ARG A 587 18.03 1.58 -0.64
C ARG A 587 17.78 1.87 0.84
N MET A 588 18.82 2.23 1.60
CA MET A 588 18.68 2.62 3.02
C MET A 588 17.73 3.79 3.20
N LEU A 589 17.87 4.86 2.40
CA LEU A 589 16.96 6.02 2.45
C LEU A 589 15.52 5.67 2.01
N ASN A 590 15.34 4.77 1.04
CA ASN A 590 14.00 4.28 0.68
C ASN A 590 13.32 3.52 1.84
N ASP A 591 14.08 2.66 2.52
CA ASP A 591 13.59 1.94 3.70
C ASP A 591 13.24 2.91 4.83
N SER A 592 14.07 3.94 5.04
CA SER A 592 13.84 5.03 5.99
C SER A 592 12.50 5.75 5.75
N ILE A 593 12.13 6.00 4.49
CA ILE A 593 10.81 6.57 4.13
C ILE A 593 9.70 5.59 4.52
N LYS A 594 9.83 4.30 4.16
CA LYS A 594 8.81 3.29 4.47
C LYS A 594 8.63 3.11 5.98
N TRP A 595 9.70 3.11 6.76
CA TRP A 595 9.66 3.01 8.22
C TRP A 595 8.94 4.18 8.85
N ARG A 596 9.20 5.41 8.39
CA ARG A 596 8.49 6.61 8.89
C ARG A 596 7.00 6.54 8.61
N THR A 597 6.58 6.13 7.42
CA THR A 597 5.15 5.90 7.13
C THR A 597 4.56 4.84 8.07
N GLN A 598 5.26 3.72 8.26
CA GLN A 598 4.76 2.61 9.06
C GLN A 598 4.68 2.93 10.56
N LEU A 599 5.61 3.75 11.07
CA LEU A 599 5.73 4.09 12.48
C LEU A 599 5.15 5.47 12.83
N GLU A 600 4.60 6.22 11.87
CA GLU A 600 4.09 7.58 12.05
C GLU A 600 3.23 7.71 13.32
N ASN A 601 2.23 6.83 13.45
CA ASN A 601 1.38 6.79 14.63
C ASN A 601 2.18 6.53 15.91
N CYS A 602 3.05 5.52 15.91
CA CYS A 602 3.88 5.18 17.08
C CYS A 602 4.76 6.35 17.52
N MET A 603 5.31 7.10 16.56
CA MET A 603 6.11 8.29 16.81
C MET A 603 5.26 9.46 17.33
N ASN A 604 4.03 9.64 16.82
CA ASN A 604 3.11 10.68 17.28
C ASN A 604 2.64 10.44 18.73
N TYR A 605 2.28 9.21 19.10
CA TYR A 605 1.95 8.87 20.50
C TYR A 605 3.14 9.08 21.42
N ALA A 606 4.33 8.65 20.98
CA ALA A 606 5.57 8.85 21.69
C ALA A 606 5.86 10.36 21.95
N LYS A 607 5.58 11.25 20.99
CA LYS A 607 5.69 12.72 21.18
C LYS A 607 4.72 13.23 22.25
N SER A 608 3.51 12.70 22.30
CA SER A 608 2.47 13.07 23.29
C SER A 608 2.62 12.37 24.66
N ASN A 609 3.77 11.72 24.94
CA ASN A 609 3.99 10.89 26.13
C ASN A 609 2.94 9.80 26.35
N GLN A 610 2.26 9.36 25.28
CA GLN A 610 1.29 8.27 25.32
C GLN A 610 1.96 6.99 24.80
N CYS A 611 1.64 5.85 25.41
CA CYS A 611 2.21 4.56 25.08
C CYS A 611 1.17 3.70 24.34
N MET A 612 1.58 3.02 23.27
CA MET A 612 0.71 2.11 22.53
C MET A 612 1.34 0.71 22.45
N LYS A 613 0.75 -0.29 23.13
CA LYS A 613 1.32 -1.65 23.25
C LYS A 613 1.78 -2.24 21.90
N ARG A 614 0.97 -2.05 20.86
CA ARG A 614 1.23 -2.57 19.51
C ARG A 614 2.42 -1.93 18.80
N CYS A 615 2.96 -0.83 19.32
CA CYS A 615 4.16 -0.19 18.76
C CYS A 615 5.44 -0.91 19.16
N LYS A 616 5.42 -1.77 20.20
CA LYS A 616 6.60 -2.50 20.68
C LYS A 616 7.29 -3.28 19.54
N SER A 617 6.61 -4.26 18.94
CA SER A 617 7.21 -5.12 17.92
C SER A 617 7.65 -4.36 16.64
N PRO A 618 6.85 -3.41 16.09
CA PRO A 618 7.32 -2.55 15.00
C PRO A 618 8.55 -1.71 15.35
N CYS A 619 8.58 -1.09 16.54
CA CYS A 619 9.75 -0.32 17.01
C CYS A 619 10.98 -1.21 17.21
N GLU A 620 10.80 -2.41 17.75
CA GLU A 620 11.87 -3.40 17.95
C GLU A 620 12.42 -3.90 16.60
N CYS A 621 11.55 -4.17 15.63
CA CYS A 621 12.03 -4.54 14.29
C CYS A 621 12.76 -3.38 13.61
N PHE A 622 12.27 -2.15 13.76
CA PHE A 622 12.98 -0.98 13.25
C PHE A 622 14.36 -0.84 13.88
N ALA A 623 14.48 -0.97 15.21
CA ALA A 623 15.78 -0.98 15.90
C ALA A 623 16.70 -2.09 15.39
N LYS A 624 16.16 -3.28 15.13
CA LYS A 624 16.89 -4.39 14.54
C LYS A 624 17.37 -4.08 13.11
N TRP A 625 16.54 -3.47 12.29
CA TRP A 625 16.89 -3.02 10.95
C TRP A 625 18.02 -1.99 10.99
N VAL A 626 17.96 -1.00 11.90
CA VAL A 626 19.05 -0.03 12.11
C VAL A 626 20.35 -0.75 12.50
N GLY A 627 20.28 -1.71 13.41
CA GLY A 627 21.42 -2.55 13.79
C GLY A 627 22.04 -3.28 12.59
N GLN A 628 21.19 -3.85 11.71
CA GLN A 628 21.65 -4.50 10.48
C GLN A 628 22.30 -3.50 9.51
N LYS A 629 21.76 -2.29 9.35
CA LYS A 629 22.37 -1.26 8.49
C LYS A 629 23.72 -0.77 9.02
N LYS A 630 23.92 -0.74 10.35
CA LYS A 630 25.23 -0.48 10.96
C LYS A 630 26.24 -1.58 10.63
N GLU A 631 25.86 -2.85 10.68
CA GLU A 631 26.75 -3.97 10.31
C GLU A 631 27.06 -4.00 8.81
N GLU A 632 26.07 -3.72 7.96
CA GLU A 632 26.29 -3.54 6.52
C GLU A 632 27.30 -2.42 6.26
N TRP A 633 27.10 -1.24 6.87
CA TRP A 633 28.01 -0.11 6.74
C TRP A 633 29.43 -0.44 7.19
N ARG A 634 29.60 -1.16 8.31
CA ARG A 634 30.93 -1.56 8.80
C ARG A 634 31.74 -2.30 7.74
N LYS A 635 31.11 -3.24 7.02
CA LYS A 635 31.76 -4.01 5.94
C LYS A 635 32.02 -3.19 4.68
N ILE A 636 31.06 -2.35 4.29
CA ILE A 636 31.18 -1.41 3.17
C ILE A 636 32.37 -0.48 3.42
N LYS A 637 32.39 0.14 4.59
CA LYS A 637 33.46 1.04 5.02
C LYS A 637 34.81 0.33 5.11
N HIS A 638 34.85 -0.90 5.64
CA HIS A 638 36.08 -1.69 5.68
C HIS A 638 36.67 -1.91 4.28
N HIS A 639 35.84 -2.18 3.27
CA HIS A 639 36.28 -2.31 1.88
C HIS A 639 36.77 -0.98 1.30
N PHE A 640 36.00 0.10 1.50
CA PHE A 640 36.40 1.46 1.13
C PHE A 640 37.78 1.83 1.70
N ASP A 641 38.04 1.40 2.93
CA ASP A 641 39.29 1.68 3.63
C ASP A 641 40.49 0.88 3.08
N GLN A 642 40.29 -0.10 2.19
CA GLN A 642 41.37 -0.82 1.49
C GLN A 642 41.87 -0.06 0.25
N GLN A 643 41.19 1.00 -0.18
CA GLN A 643 41.62 1.80 -1.33
C GLN A 643 42.86 2.63 -0.96
N ASP A 644 44.00 2.25 -1.52
CA ASP A 644 45.32 2.86 -1.25
C ASP A 644 45.43 4.29 -1.80
N ASN A 645 44.65 4.62 -2.84
CA ASN A 645 44.66 5.92 -3.52
C ASN A 645 43.94 7.04 -2.73
N LEU A 646 43.27 6.71 -1.62
CA LEU A 646 42.57 7.65 -0.76
C LEU A 646 43.16 7.60 0.66
N PRO A 647 44.14 8.45 1.02
CA PRO A 647 44.73 8.46 2.35
C PRO A 647 43.78 9.04 3.40
N GLY A 648 43.66 8.34 4.53
CA GLY A 648 43.07 8.80 5.81
C GLY A 648 41.94 9.83 5.68
N ILE A 649 42.26 11.09 5.99
CA ILE A 649 41.30 12.19 6.09
C ILE A 649 40.50 12.48 4.80
N MET A 650 41.06 12.18 3.63
CA MET A 650 40.36 12.36 2.37
C MET A 650 39.14 11.44 2.27
N ARG A 651 39.14 10.28 2.92
CA ARG A 651 38.01 9.34 2.91
C ARG A 651 36.74 9.96 3.49
N ASN A 652 36.86 10.62 4.64
CA ASN A 652 35.72 11.26 5.31
C ASN A 652 35.21 12.47 4.53
N ILE A 653 36.11 13.28 3.98
CA ILE A 653 35.76 14.41 3.12
C ILE A 653 35.05 13.93 1.85
N THR A 654 35.54 12.85 1.23
CA THR A 654 34.92 12.23 0.05
C THR A 654 33.51 11.76 0.36
N LEU A 655 33.30 10.98 1.43
CA LEU A 655 31.96 10.51 1.82
C LEU A 655 31.00 11.66 2.10
N LYS A 656 31.43 12.66 2.87
CA LYS A 656 30.66 13.87 3.15
C LYS A 656 30.25 14.59 1.88
N THR A 657 31.21 14.88 1.02
CA THR A 657 30.99 15.64 -0.22
C THR A 657 30.07 14.86 -1.17
N TYR A 658 30.26 13.54 -1.25
CA TYR A 658 29.45 12.66 -2.09
C TYR A 658 27.98 12.64 -1.65
N LEU A 659 27.70 12.47 -0.35
CA LEU A 659 26.33 12.48 0.16
C LEU A 659 25.64 13.82 -0.08
N LYS A 660 26.36 14.93 0.10
CA LYS A 660 25.82 16.27 -0.20
C LYS A 660 25.46 16.44 -1.67
N LEU A 661 26.38 16.09 -2.56
CA LEU A 661 26.16 16.30 -3.99
C LEU A 661 25.06 15.40 -4.57
N PHE A 662 24.91 14.16 -4.08
CA PHE A 662 24.09 13.16 -4.75
C PHE A 662 22.88 12.67 -3.94
N PHE A 663 22.85 12.87 -2.63
CA PHE A 663 21.81 12.34 -1.75
C PHE A 663 21.10 13.38 -0.89
N GLU A 664 21.48 14.66 -0.94
CA GLU A 664 20.85 15.73 -0.14
C GLU A 664 19.33 15.79 -0.30
N GLU A 665 18.82 15.82 -1.54
CA GLU A 665 17.37 15.82 -1.80
C GLU A 665 16.69 14.55 -1.31
N LYS A 666 17.35 13.40 -1.39
CA LYS A 666 16.79 12.12 -0.92
C LYS A 666 16.84 11.98 0.59
N ILE A 667 17.85 12.54 1.24
CA ILE A 667 17.94 12.70 2.70
C ILE A 667 16.80 13.60 3.15
N LYS A 668 16.56 14.72 2.45
CA LYS A 668 15.43 15.61 2.71
C LYS A 668 14.07 14.92 2.53
N GLU A 669 13.91 14.09 1.50
CA GLU A 669 12.70 13.26 1.33
C GLU A 669 12.53 12.25 2.48
N ALA A 670 13.62 11.62 2.91
CA ALA A 670 13.59 10.60 3.96
C ALA A 670 13.30 11.19 5.34
N TYR A 671 13.95 12.30 5.72
CA TYR A 671 13.92 12.83 7.08
C TYR A 671 12.96 14.03 7.24
N GLY A 672 12.54 14.64 6.14
CA GLY A 672 11.83 15.92 6.15
C GLY A 672 12.77 17.12 6.23
N GLU A 673 12.22 18.32 6.01
CA GLU A 673 12.99 19.56 5.87
C GLU A 673 13.85 19.88 7.11
N ASP A 674 13.26 19.82 8.30
CA ASP A 674 13.90 20.27 9.54
C ASP A 674 15.00 19.31 10.00
N ASP A 675 14.68 18.01 10.08
CA ASP A 675 15.66 16.98 10.47
C ASP A 675 16.80 16.90 9.45
N SER A 676 16.51 17.02 8.14
CA SER A 676 17.56 17.04 7.11
C SER A 676 18.52 18.21 7.26
N LYS A 677 18.03 19.43 7.56
CA LYS A 677 18.90 20.59 7.84
C LYS A 677 19.82 20.33 9.02
N GLU A 678 19.31 19.77 10.11
CA GLU A 678 20.12 19.44 11.28
C GLU A 678 21.20 18.39 10.94
N LEU A 679 20.82 17.34 10.21
CA LEU A 679 21.75 16.29 9.76
C LEU A 679 22.85 16.87 8.87
N MET A 680 22.51 17.73 7.93
CA MET A 680 23.49 18.36 7.03
C MET A 680 24.44 19.28 7.78
N GLN A 681 23.98 20.00 8.80
CA GLN A 681 24.85 20.78 9.69
C GLN A 681 25.80 19.91 10.50
N LYS A 682 25.37 18.73 10.97
CA LYS A 682 26.25 17.77 11.66
C LYS A 682 27.28 17.20 10.69
N ILE A 683 26.87 16.81 9.49
CA ILE A 683 27.76 16.34 8.41
C ILE A 683 28.77 17.43 8.04
N ASP A 684 28.38 18.72 8.08
CA ASP A 684 29.27 19.84 7.82
C ASP A 684 30.36 20.04 8.86
N LYS A 685 30.10 19.65 10.11
CA LYS A 685 31.05 19.74 11.22
C LYS A 685 32.06 18.59 11.25
N ILE A 686 31.96 17.61 10.34
CA ILE A 686 33.03 16.63 10.14
C ILE A 686 34.26 17.41 9.65
N ASP A 687 35.20 17.60 10.58
CA ASP A 687 36.36 18.49 10.46
C ASP A 687 37.67 17.70 10.40
N MET A 688 38.76 18.38 10.03
CA MET A 688 40.07 17.81 9.69
C MET A 688 40.88 17.17 10.85
N SER A 689 40.29 16.82 12.00
CA SER A 689 41.06 16.49 13.23
C SER A 689 41.14 15.01 13.63
N GLN A 690 40.59 14.08 12.85
CA GLN A 690 40.67 12.64 13.18
C GLN A 690 42.10 12.11 12.95
N GLN A 691 42.68 11.45 13.96
CA GLN A 691 44.04 10.90 13.92
C GLN A 691 44.22 9.90 12.77
N GLU A 692 45.39 9.92 12.13
CA GLU A 692 45.79 8.92 11.15
C GLU A 692 45.74 7.51 11.76
N GLY A 693 45.02 6.59 11.11
CA GLY A 693 45.10 5.16 11.38
C GLY A 693 43.88 4.48 12.02
N ASP A 694 42.92 5.23 12.59
CA ASP A 694 41.68 4.63 13.14
C ASP A 694 40.46 5.00 12.28
N THR A 695 40.37 4.38 11.11
CA THR A 695 39.24 4.59 10.21
C THR A 695 38.00 3.86 10.71
N GLU A 696 38.11 2.70 11.36
CA GLU A 696 36.93 1.93 11.82
C GLU A 696 36.12 2.69 12.87
N HIS A 697 36.77 3.46 13.75
CA HIS A 697 36.10 4.24 14.80
C HIS A 697 35.89 5.73 14.47
N SER A 698 36.45 6.21 13.36
CA SER A 698 36.29 7.56 12.84
C SER A 698 34.82 7.94 12.61
N GLU A 699 34.36 9.10 13.10
CA GLU A 699 33.00 9.61 12.86
C GLU A 699 32.88 10.03 11.38
N ASP A 700 31.90 9.49 10.66
CA ASP A 700 31.69 9.71 9.22
C ASP A 700 30.24 10.09 8.91
N ALA A 701 29.98 10.59 7.70
CA ALA A 701 28.68 11.13 7.34
C ALA A 701 27.56 10.07 7.34
N ILE A 702 27.86 8.80 7.04
CA ILE A 702 26.88 7.71 7.12
C ILE A 702 26.59 7.36 8.58
N LYS A 703 27.61 7.34 9.45
CA LYS A 703 27.42 7.15 10.89
C LYS A 703 26.49 8.19 11.49
N ILE A 704 26.53 9.45 11.04
CA ILE A 704 25.58 10.50 11.47
C ILE A 704 24.15 10.14 11.09
N LEU A 705 23.90 9.70 9.85
CA LEU A 705 22.57 9.27 9.40
C LEU A 705 22.08 8.05 10.20
N LEU A 706 22.94 7.04 10.38
CA LEU A 706 22.60 5.83 11.15
C LEU A 706 22.41 6.11 12.64
N ALA A 707 23.12 7.09 13.21
CA ALA A 707 22.93 7.53 14.59
C ALA A 707 21.57 8.20 14.79
N HIS A 708 21.13 9.00 13.81
CA HIS A 708 19.79 9.59 13.82
C HIS A 708 18.70 8.52 13.74
N GLU A 709 18.83 7.53 12.85
CA GLU A 709 17.89 6.41 12.80
C GLU A 709 17.87 5.60 14.10
N ASP A 710 19.03 5.39 14.71
CA ASP A 710 19.17 4.71 16.00
C ASP A 710 18.50 5.49 17.15
N GLU A 711 18.63 6.82 17.16
CA GLU A 711 17.97 7.68 18.13
C GLU A 711 16.44 7.58 18.00
N ILE A 712 15.92 7.61 16.78
CA ILE A 712 14.49 7.42 16.51
C ILE A 712 14.06 6.04 16.98
N ALA A 713 14.81 4.99 16.64
CA ALA A 713 14.49 3.62 17.02
C ALA A 713 14.47 3.43 18.55
N LYS A 714 15.49 3.93 19.25
CA LYS A 714 15.56 3.92 20.72
C LYS A 714 14.37 4.64 21.33
N LYS A 715 14.06 5.87 20.89
CA LYS A 715 12.89 6.62 21.35
C LYS A 715 11.59 5.86 21.10
N CYS A 716 11.45 5.20 19.96
CA CYS A 716 10.29 4.38 19.62
C CYS A 716 10.12 3.24 20.64
N VAL A 717 11.19 2.49 20.92
CA VAL A 717 11.20 1.37 21.87
C VAL A 717 10.97 1.84 23.32
N GLU A 718 11.74 2.83 23.79
CA GLU A 718 11.69 3.36 25.17
C GLU A 718 10.34 3.99 25.54
N LYS A 719 9.65 4.59 24.56
CA LYS A 719 8.33 5.20 24.78
C LYS A 719 7.18 4.21 24.63
N ASN A 720 7.42 3.02 24.07
CA ASN A 720 6.40 1.99 23.87
C ASN A 720 6.68 0.62 24.54
N PRO A 721 7.26 0.53 25.76
CA PRO A 721 7.41 -0.76 26.43
C PRO A 721 6.06 -1.24 27.00
N LEU A 722 5.84 -2.56 26.97
CA LEU A 722 4.60 -3.20 27.45
C LEU A 722 4.22 -2.75 28.87
N ASP A 723 5.20 -2.67 29.78
CA ASP A 723 4.98 -2.33 31.18
C ASP A 723 4.53 -0.88 31.38
N LYS A 724 5.15 0.08 30.69
CA LYS A 724 4.75 1.49 30.73
C LYS A 724 3.36 1.70 30.16
N CYS A 725 3.04 0.99 29.08
CA CYS A 725 1.70 0.97 28.48
C CYS A 725 0.65 0.39 29.44
N ASN A 726 1.00 -0.66 30.18
CA ASN A 726 0.14 -1.26 31.21
C ASN A 726 -0.12 -0.29 32.38
N GLN A 727 0.90 0.50 32.79
CA GLN A 727 0.80 1.45 33.89
C GLN A 727 -0.04 2.70 33.55
N GLN A 728 0.04 3.23 32.31
CA GLN A 728 -0.81 4.37 31.89
C GLN A 728 -2.30 4.05 31.93
N LYS A 729 -2.70 2.81 31.58
CA LYS A 729 -4.10 2.34 31.70
C LYS A 729 -4.59 2.35 33.16
N LYS A 730 -3.73 2.07 34.13
CA LYS A 730 -4.09 2.07 35.56
C LYS A 730 -4.37 3.49 36.08
N GLN A 731 -3.71 4.51 35.54
CA GLN A 731 -3.89 5.90 35.94
C GLN A 731 -5.09 6.60 35.27
N GLN A 732 -5.65 6.04 34.19
CA GLN A 732 -6.81 6.59 33.47
C GLN A 732 -8.16 5.96 33.88
N ARG A 733 -8.20 5.01 34.81
CA ARG A 733 -9.46 4.57 35.42
C ARG A 733 -9.95 5.68 36.36
N PRO A 734 -11.16 6.25 36.18
CA PRO A 734 -11.71 7.14 37.19
C PRO A 734 -11.83 6.34 38.50
N SER A 735 -11.26 6.87 39.57
CA SER A 735 -11.50 6.33 40.91
C SER A 735 -13.00 6.34 41.18
N PRO A 736 -13.61 5.25 41.68
CA PRO A 736 -14.97 5.33 42.19
C PRO A 736 -14.97 6.40 43.28
N ALA A 737 -15.87 7.37 43.20
CA ALA A 737 -16.09 8.32 44.27
C ALA A 737 -16.40 7.52 45.54
N GLY A 738 -15.45 7.51 46.48
CA GLY A 738 -15.57 6.80 47.74
C GLY A 738 -16.69 7.39 48.58
N GLY A 739 -17.80 6.65 48.68
CA GLY A 739 -18.69 6.72 49.83
C GLY A 739 -17.99 6.03 50.99
N GLY A 740 -17.69 6.78 52.05
CA GLY A 740 -17.17 6.21 53.27
C GLY A 740 -18.25 5.42 54.00
N ASP A 741 -17.90 4.26 54.54
CA ASP A 741 -18.23 3.97 55.94
C ASP A 741 -17.26 2.94 56.54
N ALA A 742 -17.06 3.08 57.85
CA ALA A 742 -16.10 2.37 58.67
C ALA A 742 -16.67 1.04 59.22
N GLY A 743 -15.81 0.05 59.45
CA GLY A 743 -16.17 -1.12 60.26
C GLY A 743 -15.14 -2.25 60.26
N ARG A 744 -14.27 -2.28 61.28
CA ARG A 744 -13.30 -3.34 61.61
C ARG A 744 -13.97 -4.67 62.00
N SER A 745 -13.42 -5.82 61.58
CA SER A 745 -12.60 -6.72 62.43
C SER A 745 -12.16 -8.02 61.70
N PRO A 746 -11.08 -8.67 62.16
CA PRO A 746 -10.33 -9.70 61.42
C PRO A 746 -10.60 -11.14 61.93
N ASP A 747 -10.29 -12.17 61.13
CA ASP A 747 -9.50 -13.33 61.57
C ASP A 747 -9.19 -14.32 60.41
N ASN A 748 -7.95 -14.81 60.44
CA ASN A 748 -7.30 -15.85 59.61
C ASN A 748 -7.72 -17.27 60.13
N PRO A 749 -7.27 -18.46 59.64
CA PRO A 749 -6.10 -18.77 58.83
C PRO A 749 -6.17 -19.91 57.77
N GLN A 750 -5.06 -19.99 57.03
CA GLN A 750 -4.57 -20.99 56.07
C GLN A 750 -4.59 -22.47 56.52
N THR A 751 -4.62 -23.41 55.56
CA THR A 751 -3.59 -24.48 55.25
C THR A 751 -4.19 -25.58 54.31
N PRO A 752 -3.46 -26.59 53.78
CA PRO A 752 -2.30 -26.54 52.87
C PRO A 752 -2.28 -27.62 51.72
N GLN A 753 -1.51 -27.38 50.64
CA GLN A 753 -0.70 -28.35 49.82
C GLN A 753 -1.37 -29.57 49.10
N PRO A 754 -0.68 -30.39 48.24
CA PRO A 754 0.65 -30.30 47.55
C PRO A 754 0.70 -30.74 46.05
N GLY A 755 1.83 -30.47 45.37
CA GLY A 755 2.52 -31.28 44.31
C GLY A 755 1.78 -31.63 43.00
N SER A 756 2.38 -31.73 41.81
CA SER A 756 3.77 -31.88 41.36
C SER A 756 3.79 -31.74 39.82
N ASP A 757 4.90 -31.20 39.31
CA ASP A 757 5.59 -31.53 38.05
C ASP A 757 4.92 -31.29 36.68
N ASP A 758 5.52 -30.31 35.99
CA ASP A 758 6.10 -30.39 34.64
C ASP A 758 5.15 -30.39 33.44
N VAL A 759 4.86 -29.19 32.90
CA VAL A 759 4.44 -29.01 31.51
C VAL A 759 5.08 -27.76 30.91
N THR A 760 5.76 -27.98 29.79
CA THR A 760 6.31 -27.04 28.82
C THR A 760 5.37 -25.86 28.51
N SER A 761 5.87 -24.64 28.67
CA SER A 761 5.17 -23.39 28.35
C SER A 761 4.94 -23.24 26.84
N GLN A 762 3.70 -23.49 26.41
CA GLN A 762 3.10 -22.82 25.27
C GLN A 762 2.34 -21.61 25.83
N ASP A 763 2.92 -20.42 25.70
CA ASP A 763 2.21 -19.18 26.02
C ASP A 763 1.19 -18.89 24.91
N SER A 764 -0.04 -19.33 25.15
CA SER A 764 -1.24 -18.76 24.54
C SER A 764 -1.67 -17.57 25.39
N ASP A 765 -1.45 -16.35 24.89
CA ASP A 765 -2.01 -15.13 25.50
C ASP A 765 -3.52 -15.10 25.25
N GLU A 766 -4.29 -15.51 26.26
CA GLU A 766 -5.70 -15.17 26.47
C GLU A 766 -5.84 -13.74 27.03
N ASP A 767 -7.09 -13.24 27.01
CA ASP A 767 -7.64 -11.98 27.57
C ASP A 767 -7.76 -10.79 26.57
N ASP A 768 -8.92 -10.15 26.38
CA ASP A 768 -10.04 -9.90 27.30
C ASP A 768 -11.43 -10.24 26.68
N GLU A 769 -12.18 -11.15 27.33
CA GLU A 769 -13.65 -11.11 27.41
C GLU A 769 -14.04 -10.16 28.57
N GLU A 770 -15.07 -9.32 28.39
CA GLU A 770 -15.70 -8.59 29.51
C GLU A 770 -17.07 -9.20 29.76
N ASP A 771 -17.30 -9.57 31.02
CA ASP A 771 -18.47 -10.23 31.60
C ASP A 771 -19.81 -9.54 31.26
N GLU A 772 -20.77 -10.36 30.82
CA GLU A 772 -22.20 -10.06 30.83
C GLU A 772 -22.76 -10.42 32.21
N ASP A 773 -23.10 -9.42 33.02
CA ASP A 773 -23.86 -9.64 34.25
C ASP A 773 -25.37 -9.69 33.90
N GLU A 774 -25.91 -10.91 33.85
CA GLU A 774 -27.35 -11.19 33.81
C GLU A 774 -27.99 -10.87 35.17
N GLY A 775 -28.80 -9.81 35.24
CA GLY A 775 -29.73 -9.55 36.32
C GLY A 775 -31.17 -9.82 35.88
N LYS A 776 -31.80 -10.81 36.53
CA LYS A 776 -33.22 -11.21 36.39
C LYS A 776 -34.23 -10.07 36.34
#